data_AF-A0A932ZKY5-F1
#
_entry.id   AF-A0A932ZKY5-F1
#
_cell.length_a   1.000
_cell.length_b   1.000
_cell.length_c   1.000
_cell.angle_alpha   90.00
_cell.angle_beta   90.00
_cell.angle_gamma   90.00
#
_symmetry.space_group_name_H-M   'P 1'
#
loop_
_entity.id
_entity.type
_entity.pdbx_description
1 polymer ?
#
loop_
_entity_poly.entity_id
_entity_poly.type
_entity_poly.pdbx_seq_one_letter_code
_entity_poly.pdbx_strand_id
1 'polypeptide(L)'
;ITVSYHKETFSFHTSVGGLASGINSYLDRMRTASSSNDDFLWIGWPGMTVEDDRQNELTEQLEQNYQAHPIFIQDEMMKSFYEGFCNKTIWPLFHYFPSFCSFDETSWENYKTVNQMYCDAILKVIKPDDTIWIHDYHLMLLPSLIRKERPNAKIGFFLHIPFPSFELFRLMPHAWRTEILRGMLGANVVGFHTPDFVQDFLRCTLRILGWEHNSGWLTVQDRLVLIDTFPMGIDFQRFFSAASAPEVKKEKALLQQTLGEQKVILSLDRLDYSKGILQRLAGFEHFLREHPEWHKKLVLLLVLVPSRIGVDRYQEMKDQIDAAVGKINGAFGSFDWVPIVYQTRFVEFAGLSALYQQSHIALITPLRDGMNLVAKEYVASRSDQTGVLILSEMAGAAHELGEAIIINPHTREEISRALERALNMPEEEQKQHNAVMQKRLQKYDIVGWVEDFMRSMHHAEEEQHHFRAKILTSDKLTAIKNHFVSAQRKLLLLDYDGTLVSFHPSRDKAAPPQALMDLLRKLSTLAEVVIISGRHRNTLGHWLGDLSVHLVAEHGAWYKKRNQTWELFKPLRNDWKNNLLPIMQLFADRLPGAEVEEKEYCLVWHYVGADPELASRRRKELLDHLMNFTANMDVQILQGRKIIEVRNAGVTKGNVVQELFPFSDYDFVLSMGDDTTDEDLFRILPENAVSIRVGLTNTFAKWNVVDTQAALHLLASFVD
;
A
#
# COMPACT_ATOMS: atom_id res chain seq x y z
N ILE A 1 -4.46 26.37 -4.74
CA ILE A 1 -4.46 27.85 -4.73
C ILE A 1 -4.63 28.29 -3.29
N THR A 2 -3.87 29.28 -2.84
CA THR A 2 -4.00 29.88 -1.52
C THR A 2 -4.65 31.24 -1.66
N VAL A 3 -5.68 31.49 -0.86
CA VAL A 3 -6.49 32.71 -0.87
C VAL A 3 -6.01 33.62 0.26
N SER A 4 -5.90 34.91 -0.04
CA SER A 4 -5.75 35.97 0.93
C SER A 4 -6.85 37.00 0.71
N TYR A 5 -7.23 37.71 1.77
CA TYR A 5 -8.31 38.68 1.72
C TYR A 5 -7.82 40.03 2.24
N HIS A 6 -7.80 41.03 1.36
CA HIS A 6 -7.33 42.37 1.67
C HIS A 6 -8.23 43.41 0.98
N LYS A 7 -8.58 44.48 1.71
CA LYS A 7 -9.37 45.63 1.18
C LYS A 7 -10.65 45.21 0.45
N GLU A 8 -11.43 44.32 1.06
CA GLU A 8 -12.71 43.82 0.52
C GLU A 8 -12.61 42.96 -0.76
N THR A 9 -11.41 42.54 -1.14
CA THR A 9 -11.15 41.72 -2.34
C THR A 9 -10.33 40.47 -2.03
N PHE A 10 -10.65 39.37 -2.72
CA PHE A 10 -9.85 38.15 -2.69
C PHE A 10 -8.64 38.26 -3.62
N SER A 11 -7.47 37.82 -3.14
CA SER A 11 -6.26 37.62 -3.92
C SER A 11 -5.83 36.16 -3.90
N PHE A 12 -5.39 35.67 -5.05
CA PHE A 12 -5.09 34.25 -5.26
C PHE A 12 -3.60 34.06 -5.55
N HIS A 13 -2.99 33.11 -4.84
CA HIS A 13 -1.57 32.79 -4.97
C HIS A 13 -1.37 31.30 -5.23
N THR A 14 -0.31 30.95 -5.96
CA THR A 14 0.05 29.55 -6.15
C THR A 14 0.55 28.97 -4.82
N SER A 15 -0.05 27.85 -4.40
CA SER A 15 0.33 27.17 -3.17
C SER A 15 1.71 26.53 -3.31
N VAL A 16 2.51 26.61 -2.24
CA VAL A 16 3.90 26.14 -2.23
C VAL A 16 3.98 24.67 -1.77
N GLY A 17 4.85 23.88 -2.39
CA GLY A 17 5.16 22.50 -1.98
C GLY A 17 5.16 21.52 -3.14
N GLY A 18 5.85 20.39 -2.96
CA GLY A 18 6.05 19.37 -4.00
C GLY A 18 4.75 18.81 -4.59
N LEU A 19 3.75 18.57 -3.74
CA LEU A 19 2.43 18.10 -4.15
C LEU A 19 1.72 19.09 -5.09
N ALA A 20 1.56 20.34 -4.62
CA ALA A 20 0.87 21.39 -5.37
C ALA A 20 1.59 21.69 -6.69
N SER A 21 2.92 21.77 -6.67
CA SER A 21 3.71 22.02 -7.89
C SER A 21 3.65 20.88 -8.88
N GLY A 22 3.70 19.62 -8.41
CA GLY A 22 3.57 18.44 -9.24
C GLY A 22 2.20 18.35 -9.92
N ILE A 23 1.12 18.33 -9.13
CA ILE A 23 -0.23 18.17 -9.67
C ILE A 23 -0.60 19.37 -10.56
N ASN A 24 -0.30 20.62 -10.17
CA ASN A 24 -0.58 21.77 -11.03
C ASN A 24 0.11 21.65 -12.40
N SER A 25 1.36 21.18 -12.45
CA SER A 25 2.06 21.01 -13.73
C SER A 25 1.37 19.98 -14.64
N TYR A 26 0.82 18.90 -14.06
CA TYR A 26 0.02 17.93 -14.80
C TYR A 26 -1.32 18.54 -15.27
N LEU A 27 -2.05 19.22 -14.39
CA LEU A 27 -3.34 19.84 -14.69
C LEU A 27 -3.23 20.95 -15.75
N ASP A 28 -2.16 21.75 -15.70
CA ASP A 28 -1.89 22.77 -16.72
C ASP A 28 -1.60 22.14 -18.08
N ARG A 29 -0.84 21.03 -18.12
CA ARG A 29 -0.63 20.27 -19.37
C ARG A 29 -1.96 19.74 -19.91
N MET A 30 -2.83 19.17 -19.07
CA MET A 30 -4.17 18.73 -19.48
C MET A 30 -5.00 19.88 -20.05
N ARG A 31 -5.00 21.07 -19.42
CA ARG A 31 -5.72 22.25 -19.91
C ARG A 31 -5.24 22.69 -21.29
N THR A 32 -3.93 22.62 -21.54
CA THR A 32 -3.32 23.04 -22.82
C THR A 32 -3.45 21.99 -23.92
N ALA A 33 -3.52 20.71 -23.57
CA ALA A 33 -3.76 19.61 -24.51
C ALA A 33 -5.25 19.57 -24.86
N SER A 34 -5.65 20.35 -25.86
CA SER A 34 -7.04 20.58 -26.31
C SER A 34 -7.80 19.34 -26.84
N SER A 35 -7.35 18.13 -26.49
CA SER A 35 -7.83 16.84 -27.02
C SER A 35 -8.32 15.85 -25.95
N SER A 36 -8.15 16.12 -24.64
CA SER A 36 -8.73 15.30 -23.58
C SER A 36 -10.04 15.91 -23.07
N ASN A 37 -11.13 15.17 -23.18
CA ASN A 37 -12.46 15.50 -22.62
C ASN A 37 -12.53 15.37 -21.07
N ASP A 38 -11.39 15.21 -20.40
CA ASP A 38 -11.33 14.92 -18.98
C ASP A 38 -11.38 16.24 -18.18
N ASP A 39 -12.57 16.50 -17.62
CA ASP A 39 -12.81 17.57 -16.66
C ASP A 39 -12.28 17.17 -15.28
N PHE A 40 -11.77 18.12 -14.51
CA PHE A 40 -11.27 17.87 -13.15
C PHE A 40 -11.78 18.94 -12.19
N LEU A 41 -11.85 18.57 -10.91
CA LEU A 41 -12.21 19.49 -9.84
C LEU A 41 -11.24 19.32 -8.66
N TRP A 42 -10.51 20.38 -8.30
CA TRP A 42 -9.62 20.37 -7.14
C TRP A 42 -10.38 20.75 -5.88
N ILE A 43 -10.50 19.84 -4.91
CA ILE A 43 -11.22 20.11 -3.67
C ILE A 43 -10.21 20.31 -2.52
N GLY A 44 -10.32 21.41 -1.76
CA GLY A 44 -9.43 21.64 -0.63
C GLY A 44 -9.66 22.93 0.16
N TRP A 45 -8.94 23.07 1.27
CA TRP A 45 -9.01 24.27 2.12
C TRP A 45 -8.31 25.47 1.46
N PRO A 46 -8.94 26.67 1.42
CA PRO A 46 -8.39 27.84 0.72
C PRO A 46 -7.21 28.52 1.43
N GLY A 47 -6.86 28.10 2.66
CA GLY A 47 -5.73 28.67 3.41
C GLY A 47 -6.12 29.72 4.46
N MET A 48 -7.41 30.02 4.60
CA MET A 48 -7.94 30.95 5.60
C MET A 48 -9.38 30.60 5.99
N THR A 49 -9.82 31.10 7.14
CA THR A 49 -11.25 31.17 7.48
C THR A 49 -11.97 32.18 6.59
N VAL A 50 -13.18 31.83 6.15
CA VAL A 50 -14.02 32.68 5.30
C VAL A 50 -15.39 32.81 5.95
N GLU A 51 -15.84 34.05 6.16
CA GLU A 51 -17.16 34.37 6.70
C GLU A 51 -18.28 33.79 5.84
N ASP A 52 -19.36 33.32 6.48
CA ASP A 52 -20.44 32.57 5.83
C ASP A 52 -21.10 33.33 4.66
N ASP A 53 -21.22 34.66 4.77
CA ASP A 53 -21.82 35.51 3.74
C ASP A 53 -20.96 35.65 2.46
N ARG A 54 -19.67 35.30 2.55
CA ARG A 54 -18.68 35.37 1.45
C ARG A 54 -18.26 34.01 0.90
N GLN A 55 -18.70 32.92 1.51
CA GLN A 55 -18.36 31.57 1.06
C GLN A 55 -18.87 31.27 -0.36
N ASN A 56 -20.07 31.72 -0.70
CA ASN A 56 -20.63 31.55 -2.05
C ASN A 56 -19.85 32.33 -3.10
N GLU A 57 -19.51 33.60 -2.81
CA GLU A 57 -18.70 34.45 -3.70
C GLU A 57 -17.34 33.79 -4.00
N LEU A 58 -16.65 33.30 -2.97
CA LEU A 58 -15.34 32.66 -3.15
C LEU A 58 -15.46 31.32 -3.91
N THR A 59 -16.51 30.54 -3.65
CA THR A 59 -16.78 29.27 -4.34
C THR A 59 -16.95 29.51 -5.84
N GLU A 60 -17.79 30.47 -6.23
CA GLU A 60 -18.00 30.81 -7.64
C GLU A 60 -16.69 31.28 -8.31
N GLN A 61 -15.90 32.11 -7.65
CA GLN A 61 -14.61 32.57 -8.20
C GLN A 61 -13.60 31.43 -8.37
N LEU A 62 -13.54 30.48 -7.42
CA LEU A 62 -12.60 29.37 -7.48
C LEU A 62 -13.01 28.31 -8.53
N GLU A 63 -14.31 28.03 -8.65
CA GLU A 63 -14.82 27.09 -9.65
C GLU A 63 -14.62 27.63 -11.07
N GLN A 64 -14.96 28.90 -11.31
CA GLN A 64 -14.87 29.52 -12.64
C GLN A 64 -13.43 29.72 -13.12
N ASN A 65 -12.53 30.17 -12.23
CA ASN A 65 -11.19 30.59 -12.63
C ASN A 65 -10.12 29.50 -12.44
N TYR A 66 -10.37 28.53 -11.55
CA TYR A 66 -9.35 27.57 -11.15
C TYR A 66 -9.82 26.10 -11.16
N GLN A 67 -11.09 25.82 -11.48
CA GLN A 67 -11.70 24.49 -11.33
C GLN A 67 -11.42 23.92 -9.93
N ALA A 68 -11.62 24.76 -8.91
CA ALA A 68 -11.38 24.40 -7.52
C ALA A 68 -12.62 24.63 -6.67
N HIS A 69 -12.90 23.69 -5.76
CA HIS A 69 -14.00 23.76 -4.80
C HIS A 69 -13.44 23.92 -3.38
N PRO A 70 -13.69 25.05 -2.69
CA PRO A 70 -13.16 25.29 -1.36
C PRO A 70 -13.88 24.45 -0.29
N ILE A 71 -13.14 24.06 0.75
CA ILE A 71 -13.71 23.55 2.00
C ILE A 71 -13.44 24.58 3.10
N PHE A 72 -14.52 25.09 3.67
CA PHE A 72 -14.47 26.11 4.71
C PHE A 72 -14.27 25.46 6.09
N ILE A 73 -13.18 25.81 6.74
CA ILE A 73 -12.79 25.31 8.07
C ILE A 73 -12.39 26.52 8.91
N GLN A 74 -12.95 26.61 10.10
CA GLN A 74 -12.63 27.66 11.07
C GLN A 74 -11.18 27.53 11.57
N ASP A 75 -10.50 28.65 11.78
CA ASP A 75 -9.06 28.69 12.09
C ASP A 75 -8.71 27.89 13.35
N GLU A 76 -9.55 27.92 14.39
CA GLU A 76 -9.33 27.16 15.61
C GLU A 76 -9.36 25.64 15.36
N MET A 77 -10.33 25.17 14.57
CA MET A 77 -10.43 23.77 14.15
C MET A 77 -9.25 23.39 13.24
N MET A 78 -8.92 24.23 12.27
CA MET A 78 -7.82 23.99 11.33
C MET A 78 -6.48 23.93 12.08
N LYS A 79 -6.28 24.78 13.09
CA LYS A 79 -5.10 24.76 13.95
C LYS A 79 -5.00 23.45 14.72
N SER A 80 -6.08 23.01 15.39
CA SER A 80 -6.07 21.74 16.11
C SER A 80 -5.88 20.52 15.20
N PHE A 81 -6.45 20.55 14.00
CA PHE A 81 -6.28 19.53 12.98
C PHE A 81 -4.85 19.47 12.43
N TYR A 82 -4.36 20.60 11.90
CA TYR A 82 -3.10 20.69 11.16
C TYR A 82 -1.90 20.77 12.09
N GLU A 83 -1.90 21.70 13.05
CA GLU A 83 -0.80 21.85 14.01
C GLU A 83 -0.87 20.82 15.15
N GLY A 84 -2.07 20.30 15.46
CA GLY A 84 -2.25 19.19 16.40
C GLY A 84 -2.00 17.84 15.74
N PHE A 85 -3.04 17.08 15.41
CA PHE A 85 -2.88 15.66 15.04
C PHE A 85 -1.94 15.44 13.83
N CYS A 86 -2.07 16.24 12.78
CA CYS A 86 -1.26 16.08 11.57
C CYS A 86 0.23 16.29 11.85
N ASN A 87 0.62 17.38 12.51
CA ASN A 87 2.03 17.77 12.64
C ASN A 87 2.66 17.48 14.02
N LYS A 88 1.88 17.16 15.06
CA LYS A 88 2.37 16.67 16.37
C LYS A 88 2.18 15.17 16.57
N THR A 89 1.39 14.47 15.76
CA THR A 89 1.20 13.01 15.89
C THR A 89 1.72 12.28 14.65
N ILE A 90 1.09 12.50 13.50
CA ILE A 90 1.36 11.72 12.29
C ILE A 90 2.73 12.05 11.69
N TRP A 91 3.01 13.31 11.41
CA TRP A 91 4.28 13.73 10.81
C TRP A 91 5.51 13.22 11.59
N PRO A 92 5.67 13.48 12.90
CA PRO A 92 6.83 12.98 13.64
C PRO A 92 6.91 11.45 13.64
N LEU A 93 5.78 10.77 13.82
CA LEU A 93 5.78 9.31 13.90
C LEU A 93 6.19 8.67 12.57
N PHE A 94 5.62 9.15 11.47
CA PHE A 94 5.86 8.62 10.13
C PHE A 94 7.27 8.95 9.64
N HIS A 95 7.89 10.01 10.17
CA HIS A 95 9.28 10.38 9.92
C HIS A 95 10.27 9.81 10.96
N TYR A 96 9.85 8.85 11.81
CA TYR A 96 10.73 8.14 12.74
C TYR A 96 11.26 8.99 13.92
N PHE A 97 10.47 9.99 14.35
CA PHE A 97 10.74 10.83 15.53
C PHE A 97 9.69 10.60 16.64
N PRO A 98 9.61 9.39 17.24
CA PRO A 98 8.57 9.08 18.22
C PRO A 98 8.62 9.95 19.49
N SER A 99 9.79 10.45 19.87
CA SER A 99 9.95 11.37 20.99
C SER A 99 9.34 12.75 20.73
N PHE A 100 8.89 13.02 19.50
CA PHE A 100 8.27 14.27 19.09
C PHE A 100 6.74 14.13 18.99
N CYS A 101 6.22 12.92 19.18
CA CYS A 101 4.81 12.62 19.09
C CYS A 101 4.05 13.08 20.34
N SER A 102 2.89 13.70 20.11
CA SER A 102 1.84 13.93 21.10
C SER A 102 0.64 13.06 20.76
N PHE A 103 0.14 12.28 21.72
CA PHE A 103 -1.09 11.50 21.56
C PHE A 103 -2.20 12.16 22.37
N ASP A 104 -2.92 13.07 21.72
CA ASP A 104 -4.01 13.84 22.30
C ASP A 104 -5.36 13.47 21.67
N GLU A 105 -6.33 13.07 22.49
CA GLU A 105 -7.65 12.59 22.03
C GLU A 105 -8.46 13.71 21.38
N THR A 106 -8.38 14.94 21.89
CA THR A 106 -9.08 16.09 21.29
C THR A 106 -8.60 16.36 19.87
N SER A 107 -7.28 16.30 19.65
CA SER A 107 -6.68 16.43 18.32
C SER A 107 -7.13 15.29 17.39
N TRP A 108 -7.28 14.07 17.91
CA TRP A 108 -7.83 12.94 17.13
C TRP A 108 -9.30 13.15 16.74
N GLU A 109 -10.16 13.61 17.65
CA GLU A 109 -11.55 13.92 17.34
C GLU A 109 -11.66 15.03 16.27
N ASN A 110 -10.81 16.07 16.36
CA ASN A 110 -10.76 17.11 15.34
C ASN A 110 -10.25 16.58 13.98
N TYR A 111 -9.35 15.60 13.99
CA TYR A 111 -8.92 14.89 12.77
C TYR A 111 -10.07 14.15 12.09
N LYS A 112 -10.92 13.47 12.85
CA LYS A 112 -12.14 12.83 12.34
C LYS A 112 -13.14 13.85 11.82
N THR A 113 -13.40 14.92 12.58
CA THR A 113 -14.33 15.99 12.20
C THR A 113 -13.95 16.62 10.87
N VAL A 114 -12.67 17.00 10.68
CA VAL A 114 -12.22 17.58 9.41
C VAL A 114 -12.32 16.59 8.26
N ASN A 115 -11.98 15.31 8.46
CA ASN A 115 -12.17 14.29 7.43
C ASN A 115 -13.65 14.11 7.06
N GLN A 116 -14.57 14.24 8.02
CA GLN A 116 -16.01 14.22 7.75
C GLN A 116 -16.46 15.46 6.95
N MET A 117 -15.96 16.65 7.28
CA MET A 117 -16.25 17.87 6.49
C MET A 117 -15.81 17.74 5.04
N TYR A 118 -14.64 17.13 4.79
CA TYR A 118 -14.19 16.81 3.43
C TYR A 118 -15.15 15.83 2.74
N CYS A 119 -15.59 14.79 3.43
CA CYS A 119 -16.57 13.82 2.90
C CYS A 119 -17.87 14.53 2.51
N ASP A 120 -18.42 15.35 3.40
CA ASP A 120 -19.69 16.06 3.19
C ASP A 120 -19.61 17.04 2.01
N ALA A 121 -18.47 17.73 1.82
CA ALA A 121 -18.24 18.60 0.69
C ALA A 121 -18.17 17.82 -0.64
N ILE A 122 -17.41 16.72 -0.66
CA ILE A 122 -17.26 15.88 -1.87
C ILE A 122 -18.62 15.30 -2.29
N LEU A 123 -19.43 14.84 -1.35
CA LEU A 123 -20.75 14.24 -1.63
C LEU A 123 -21.75 15.22 -2.28
N LYS A 124 -21.52 16.53 -2.16
CA LYS A 124 -22.35 17.56 -2.82
C LYS A 124 -22.03 17.74 -4.30
N VAL A 125 -20.80 17.45 -4.71
CA VAL A 125 -20.29 17.75 -6.06
C VAL A 125 -20.02 16.51 -6.91
N ILE A 126 -19.82 15.35 -6.28
CA ILE A 126 -19.47 14.10 -6.97
C ILE A 126 -20.60 13.54 -7.84
N LYS A 127 -20.26 13.05 -9.03
CA LYS A 127 -21.14 12.35 -9.96
C LYS A 127 -20.86 10.82 -9.96
N PRO A 128 -21.81 9.97 -10.41
CA PRO A 128 -21.71 8.51 -10.30
C PRO A 128 -20.45 7.86 -10.89
N ASP A 129 -19.85 8.44 -11.94
CA ASP A 129 -18.71 7.88 -12.66
C ASP A 129 -17.38 8.60 -12.37
N ASP A 130 -17.38 9.57 -11.47
CA ASP A 130 -16.18 10.34 -11.14
C ASP A 130 -15.13 9.47 -10.43
N THR A 131 -13.86 9.74 -10.74
CA THR A 131 -12.72 9.20 -10.01
C THR A 131 -12.23 10.18 -8.96
N ILE A 132 -12.22 9.76 -7.70
CA ILE A 132 -11.75 10.55 -6.57
C ILE A 132 -10.31 10.15 -6.28
N TRP A 133 -9.37 11.10 -6.34
CA TRP A 133 -8.00 10.87 -5.91
C TRP A 133 -7.67 11.68 -4.66
N ILE A 134 -7.52 10.98 -3.54
CA ILE A 134 -7.28 11.57 -2.23
C ILE A 134 -5.77 11.60 -1.97
N HIS A 135 -5.27 12.74 -1.49
CA HIS A 135 -3.85 12.93 -1.25
C HIS A 135 -3.52 13.16 0.22
N ASP A 136 -2.53 12.39 0.66
CA ASP A 136 -1.69 12.61 1.82
C ASP A 136 -2.29 12.38 3.21
N TYR A 137 -1.41 12.42 4.21
CA TYR A 137 -1.66 12.02 5.60
C TYR A 137 -2.74 12.82 6.34
N HIS A 138 -3.15 13.96 5.80
CA HIS A 138 -4.23 14.78 6.34
C HIS A 138 -5.60 14.11 6.22
N LEU A 139 -5.77 13.24 5.21
CA LEU A 139 -7.08 12.72 4.79
C LEU A 139 -7.13 11.18 4.79
N MET A 140 -6.43 10.53 5.72
CA MET A 140 -6.34 9.05 5.74
C MET A 140 -7.66 8.35 6.07
N LEU A 141 -8.65 9.05 6.66
CA LEU A 141 -9.96 8.46 6.98
C LEU A 141 -10.97 8.62 5.84
N LEU A 142 -10.78 9.67 5.04
CA LEU A 142 -11.68 10.09 3.97
C LEU A 142 -12.09 8.97 2.99
N PRO A 143 -11.20 8.05 2.53
CA PRO A 143 -11.62 7.01 1.59
C PRO A 143 -12.74 6.14 2.16
N SER A 144 -12.65 5.75 3.44
CA SER A 144 -13.68 4.94 4.10
C SER A 144 -14.99 5.69 4.34
N LEU A 145 -14.91 6.99 4.66
CA LEU A 145 -16.08 7.85 4.87
C LEU A 145 -16.90 7.98 3.59
N ILE A 146 -16.23 8.29 2.46
CA ILE A 146 -16.90 8.37 1.16
C ILE A 146 -17.46 7.01 0.76
N ARG A 147 -16.69 5.92 0.93
CA ARG A 147 -17.13 4.57 0.59
C ARG A 147 -18.42 4.18 1.30
N LYS A 148 -18.60 4.60 2.55
CA LYS A 148 -19.81 4.33 3.33
C LYS A 148 -21.06 4.93 2.69
N GLU A 149 -20.96 6.15 2.16
CA GLU A 149 -22.06 6.88 1.53
C GLU A 149 -22.21 6.58 0.02
N ARG A 150 -21.11 6.13 -0.61
CA ARG A 150 -21.00 5.75 -2.02
C ARG A 150 -20.23 4.43 -2.17
N PRO A 151 -20.90 3.27 -1.97
CA PRO A 151 -20.25 1.95 -1.99
C PRO A 151 -19.51 1.61 -3.29
N ASN A 152 -19.90 2.24 -4.41
CA ASN A 152 -19.34 2.00 -5.74
C ASN A 152 -18.39 3.10 -6.24
N ALA A 153 -18.07 4.12 -5.42
CA ALA A 153 -17.18 5.21 -5.85
C ALA A 153 -15.79 4.69 -6.29
N LYS A 154 -15.18 5.32 -7.28
CA LYS A 154 -13.80 5.01 -7.69
C LYS A 154 -12.86 5.88 -6.85
N ILE A 155 -12.14 5.29 -5.91
CA ILE A 155 -11.35 6.04 -4.92
C ILE A 155 -9.88 5.59 -4.96
N GLY A 156 -8.98 6.50 -5.29
CA GLY A 156 -7.54 6.33 -5.09
C GLY A 156 -7.08 7.09 -3.85
N PHE A 157 -6.11 6.54 -3.12
CA PHE A 157 -5.41 7.24 -2.05
C PHE A 157 -3.90 7.20 -2.30
N PHE A 158 -3.20 8.33 -2.15
CA PHE A 158 -1.75 8.36 -2.27
C PHE A 158 -1.10 9.05 -1.06
N LEU A 159 -0.16 8.38 -0.39
CA LEU A 159 0.61 8.92 0.74
C LEU A 159 1.95 9.52 0.27
N HIS A 160 2.17 10.82 0.50
CA HIS A 160 3.38 11.52 0.04
C HIS A 160 4.52 11.52 1.06
N ILE A 161 4.20 11.19 2.31
CA ILE A 161 5.19 11.02 3.38
C ILE A 161 5.58 9.53 3.51
N PRO A 162 6.68 9.19 4.20
CA PRO A 162 7.00 7.80 4.49
C PRO A 162 5.86 7.11 5.24
N PHE A 163 5.67 5.82 5.01
CA PHE A 163 4.88 4.99 5.92
C PHE A 163 5.83 4.34 6.95
N PRO A 164 5.53 4.37 8.26
CA PRO A 164 6.44 3.86 9.27
C PRO A 164 6.32 2.34 9.41
N SER A 165 7.42 1.72 9.86
CA SER A 165 7.42 0.31 10.22
C SER A 165 6.41 0.02 11.34
N PHE A 166 5.97 -1.24 11.43
CA PHE A 166 5.02 -1.69 12.45
C PHE A 166 5.43 -1.30 13.88
N GLU A 167 6.72 -1.32 14.19
CA GLU A 167 7.22 -1.01 15.53
C GLU A 167 7.00 0.44 15.94
N LEU A 168 7.02 1.37 14.98
CA LEU A 168 6.67 2.77 15.20
C LEU A 168 5.17 2.98 15.10
N PHE A 169 4.52 2.42 14.07
CA PHE A 169 3.08 2.57 13.87
C PHE A 169 2.26 2.08 15.07
N ARG A 170 2.73 1.03 15.76
CA ARG A 170 2.07 0.48 16.95
C ARG A 170 2.16 1.38 18.19
N LEU A 171 3.00 2.42 18.19
CA LEU A 171 3.06 3.39 19.29
C LEU A 171 1.77 4.23 19.37
N MET A 172 1.05 4.40 18.25
CA MET A 172 -0.26 5.03 18.28
C MET A 172 -1.27 4.20 19.08
N PRO A 173 -2.23 4.86 19.76
CA PRO A 173 -3.38 4.22 20.37
C PRO A 173 -4.05 3.23 19.42
N HIS A 174 -4.47 2.08 19.98
CA HIS A 174 -5.00 0.95 19.21
C HIS A 174 -6.19 1.35 18.33
N ALA A 175 -7.10 2.17 18.85
CA ALA A 175 -8.26 2.66 18.11
C ALA A 175 -7.83 3.46 16.88
N TRP A 176 -6.99 4.47 17.07
CA TRP A 176 -6.57 5.40 16.00
C TRP A 176 -5.84 4.68 14.88
N ARG A 177 -4.88 3.82 15.21
CA ARG A 177 -4.11 3.07 14.19
C ARG A 177 -4.99 2.08 13.41
N THR A 178 -6.03 1.52 14.05
CA THR A 178 -7.00 0.64 13.39
C THR A 178 -7.89 1.44 12.44
N GLU A 179 -8.38 2.59 12.88
CA GLU A 179 -9.22 3.49 12.09
C GLU A 179 -8.46 4.09 10.90
N ILE A 180 -7.18 4.48 11.07
CA ILE A 180 -6.34 4.98 9.97
C ILE A 180 -6.16 3.91 8.88
N LEU A 181 -5.80 2.68 9.26
CA LEU A 181 -5.64 1.60 8.27
C LEU A 181 -6.95 1.30 7.54
N ARG A 182 -8.07 1.20 8.26
CA ARG A 182 -9.41 1.01 7.66
C ARG A 182 -9.82 2.19 6.78
N GLY A 183 -9.45 3.40 7.21
CA GLY A 183 -9.62 4.65 6.51
C GLY A 183 -9.03 4.58 5.10
N MET A 184 -7.73 4.28 5.03
CA MET A 184 -6.99 4.16 3.78
C MET A 184 -7.54 3.02 2.90
N LEU A 185 -7.90 1.89 3.52
CA LEU A 185 -8.46 0.72 2.84
C LEU A 185 -9.92 0.90 2.36
N GLY A 186 -10.51 2.09 2.55
CA GLY A 186 -11.72 2.50 1.85
C GLY A 186 -11.51 2.74 0.34
N ALA A 187 -10.26 2.94 -0.07
CA ALA A 187 -9.85 3.10 -1.46
C ALA A 187 -9.98 1.81 -2.29
N ASN A 188 -9.86 1.95 -3.61
CA ASN A 188 -9.60 0.90 -4.59
C ASN A 188 -8.09 0.68 -4.77
N VAL A 189 -7.30 1.77 -4.80
CA VAL A 189 -5.84 1.75 -4.85
C VAL A 189 -5.26 2.63 -3.74
N VAL A 190 -4.28 2.10 -3.01
CA VAL A 190 -3.47 2.84 -2.04
C VAL A 190 -2.03 2.86 -2.53
N GLY A 191 -1.54 4.04 -2.91
CA GLY A 191 -0.20 4.25 -3.46
C GLY A 191 0.79 4.84 -2.46
N PHE A 192 2.04 4.40 -2.57
CA PHE A 192 3.19 4.93 -1.81
C PHE A 192 4.37 5.24 -2.73
N HIS A 193 5.35 5.98 -2.23
CA HIS A 193 6.53 6.34 -3.01
C HIS A 193 7.55 5.21 -3.24
N THR A 194 7.71 4.29 -2.28
CA THR A 194 8.75 3.25 -2.33
C THR A 194 8.19 1.87 -1.99
N PRO A 195 8.85 0.79 -2.45
CA PRO A 195 8.45 -0.56 -2.10
C PRO A 195 8.51 -0.84 -0.60
N ASP A 196 9.45 -0.20 0.12
CA ASP A 196 9.59 -0.35 1.57
C ASP A 196 8.35 0.17 2.30
N PHE A 197 7.77 1.29 1.88
CA PHE A 197 6.55 1.83 2.47
C PHE A 197 5.34 0.93 2.20
N VAL A 198 5.26 0.32 1.00
CA VAL A 198 4.25 -0.70 0.69
C VAL A 198 4.37 -1.91 1.62
N GLN A 199 5.58 -2.42 1.81
CA GLN A 199 5.83 -3.56 2.70
C GLN A 199 5.49 -3.24 4.16
N ASP A 200 5.88 -2.07 4.65
CA ASP A 200 5.54 -1.62 6.00
C ASP A 200 4.02 -1.48 6.18
N PHE A 201 3.30 -0.93 5.19
CA PHE A 201 1.85 -0.85 5.22
C PHE A 201 1.18 -2.24 5.26
N LEU A 202 1.57 -3.14 4.35
CA LEU A 202 1.05 -4.51 4.29
C LEU A 202 1.36 -5.31 5.57
N ARG A 203 2.51 -5.05 6.20
CA ARG A 203 2.83 -5.64 7.50
C ARG A 203 1.94 -5.09 8.60
N CYS A 204 1.66 -3.79 8.60
CA CYS A 204 0.72 -3.17 9.53
C CYS A 204 -0.71 -3.71 9.37
N THR A 205 -1.21 -3.87 8.13
CA THR A 205 -2.53 -4.45 7.88
C THR A 205 -2.61 -5.90 8.33
N LEU A 206 -1.58 -6.71 8.07
CA LEU A 206 -1.52 -8.09 8.56
C LEU A 206 -1.53 -8.16 10.08
N ARG A 207 -0.67 -7.40 10.77
CA ARG A 207 -0.52 -7.51 12.23
C ARG A 207 -1.66 -6.86 13.03
N ILE A 208 -2.29 -5.82 12.49
CA ILE A 208 -3.34 -5.06 13.20
C ILE A 208 -4.74 -5.51 12.79
N LEU A 209 -4.97 -5.73 11.49
CA LEU A 209 -6.29 -6.10 10.95
C LEU A 209 -6.42 -7.61 10.66
N GLY A 210 -5.31 -8.35 10.62
CA GLY A 210 -5.32 -9.77 10.27
C GLY A 210 -5.52 -10.05 8.78
N TRP A 211 -5.34 -9.04 7.92
CA TRP A 211 -5.58 -9.17 6.48
C TRP A 211 -4.30 -9.57 5.76
N GLU A 212 -4.36 -10.73 5.10
CA GLU A 212 -3.31 -11.21 4.22
C GLU A 212 -3.51 -10.63 2.82
N HIS A 213 -2.40 -10.42 2.11
CA HIS A 213 -2.40 -9.92 0.74
C HIS A 213 -1.87 -10.99 -0.21
N ASN A 214 -2.29 -10.92 -1.47
CA ASN A 214 -1.69 -11.68 -2.56
C ASN A 214 -1.21 -10.71 -3.63
N SER A 215 0.12 -10.56 -3.77
CA SER A 215 0.73 -9.69 -4.79
C SER A 215 0.19 -8.25 -4.77
N GLY A 216 0.09 -7.66 -3.58
CA GLY A 216 -0.45 -6.32 -3.34
C GLY A 216 -1.97 -6.24 -3.17
N TRP A 217 -2.72 -7.28 -3.55
CA TRP A 217 -4.18 -7.32 -3.40
C TRP A 217 -4.62 -7.75 -2.02
N LEU A 218 -5.41 -6.91 -1.37
CA LEU A 218 -6.11 -7.21 -0.11
C LEU A 218 -7.59 -7.42 -0.39
N THR A 219 -8.15 -8.52 0.12
CA THR A 219 -9.60 -8.70 0.17
C THR A 219 -10.15 -8.08 1.44
N VAL A 220 -10.81 -6.93 1.30
CA VAL A 220 -11.45 -6.19 2.38
C VAL A 220 -12.95 -6.41 2.29
N GLN A 221 -13.47 -7.36 3.08
CA GLN A 221 -14.87 -7.80 3.03
C GLN A 221 -15.25 -8.33 1.63
N ASP A 222 -16.04 -7.58 0.88
CA ASP A 222 -16.52 -7.88 -0.48
C ASP A 222 -15.79 -7.06 -1.56
N ARG A 223 -14.65 -6.46 -1.22
CA ARG A 223 -13.86 -5.60 -2.13
C ARG A 223 -12.41 -6.04 -2.23
N LEU A 224 -11.82 -5.74 -3.38
CA LEU A 224 -10.40 -5.84 -3.63
C LEU A 224 -9.77 -4.45 -3.50
N VAL A 225 -8.65 -4.36 -2.80
CA VAL A 225 -7.86 -3.13 -2.66
C VAL A 225 -6.43 -3.43 -3.10
N LEU A 226 -5.93 -2.68 -4.07
CA LEU A 226 -4.56 -2.77 -4.55
C LEU A 226 -3.65 -1.85 -3.74
N ILE A 227 -2.57 -2.40 -3.20
CA ILE A 227 -1.50 -1.63 -2.55
C ILE A 227 -0.27 -1.69 -3.45
N ASP A 228 0.22 -0.53 -3.90
CA ASP A 228 1.34 -0.48 -4.86
C ASP A 228 2.23 0.77 -4.72
N THR A 229 3.34 0.79 -5.46
CA THR A 229 4.38 1.82 -5.45
C THR A 229 4.31 2.70 -6.69
N PHE A 230 4.26 4.02 -6.49
CA PHE A 230 4.34 5.03 -7.55
C PHE A 230 5.30 6.16 -7.13
N PRO A 231 6.57 6.13 -7.58
CA PRO A 231 7.56 7.13 -7.18
C PRO A 231 7.31 8.47 -7.87
N MET A 232 6.85 9.49 -7.15
CA MET A 232 6.45 10.76 -7.77
C MET A 232 7.63 11.45 -8.49
N GLY A 233 7.41 11.77 -9.76
CA GLY A 233 8.35 12.52 -10.60
C GLY A 233 8.22 14.04 -10.46
N ILE A 234 8.95 14.76 -11.31
CA ILE A 234 8.86 16.22 -11.46
C ILE A 234 8.50 16.58 -12.90
N ASP A 235 8.15 17.83 -13.18
CA ASP A 235 8.11 18.33 -14.56
C ASP A 235 9.56 18.50 -15.08
N PHE A 236 10.14 17.41 -15.58
CA PHE A 236 11.52 17.37 -16.04
C PHE A 236 11.80 18.46 -17.08
N GLN A 237 10.92 18.59 -18.08
CA GLN A 237 11.13 19.50 -19.20
C GLN A 237 11.11 20.98 -18.75
N ARG A 238 10.24 21.32 -17.78
CA ARG A 238 10.19 22.66 -17.19
C ARG A 238 11.51 23.05 -16.53
N PHE A 239 12.11 22.17 -15.74
CA PHE A 239 13.41 22.45 -15.10
C PHE A 239 14.58 22.40 -16.09
N PHE A 240 14.59 21.43 -17.00
CA PHE A 240 15.66 21.29 -18.00
C PHE A 240 15.73 22.49 -18.95
N SER A 241 14.58 23.00 -19.41
CA SER A 241 14.53 24.14 -20.34
C SER A 241 14.68 25.51 -19.67
N ALA A 242 14.49 25.59 -18.34
CA ALA A 242 14.60 26.84 -17.57
C ALA A 242 15.96 27.53 -17.74
N ALA A 243 17.03 26.78 -17.99
CA ALA A 243 18.37 27.33 -18.28
C ALA A 243 18.43 28.30 -19.46
N SER A 244 17.50 28.17 -20.41
CA SER A 244 17.45 29.05 -21.57
C SER A 244 16.65 30.33 -21.34
N ALA A 245 15.84 30.39 -20.29
CA ALA A 245 14.92 31.49 -20.02
C ALA A 245 15.65 32.81 -19.65
N PRO A 246 15.24 33.97 -20.20
CA PRO A 246 15.91 35.25 -19.94
C PRO A 246 16.00 35.65 -18.48
N GLU A 247 14.91 35.46 -17.72
CA GLU A 247 14.83 35.75 -16.29
C GLU A 247 15.77 34.87 -15.47
N VAL A 248 15.90 33.58 -15.81
CA VAL A 248 16.84 32.65 -15.16
C VAL A 248 18.28 33.02 -15.47
N LYS A 249 18.58 33.40 -16.72
CA LYS A 249 19.91 33.88 -17.11
C LYS A 249 20.31 35.15 -16.35
N LYS A 250 19.37 36.07 -16.15
CA LYS A 250 19.59 37.29 -15.37
C LYS A 250 19.91 36.99 -13.91
N GLU A 251 19.11 36.13 -13.25
CA GLU A 251 19.35 35.70 -11.88
C GLU A 251 20.68 34.95 -11.74
N LYS A 252 21.01 34.07 -12.69
CA LYS A 252 22.29 33.33 -12.71
C LYS A 252 23.48 34.28 -12.83
N ALA A 253 23.41 35.28 -13.70
CA ALA A 253 24.47 36.28 -13.85
C ALA A 253 24.68 37.10 -12.56
N LEU A 254 23.60 37.47 -11.87
CA LEU A 254 23.66 38.16 -10.58
C LEU A 254 24.33 37.29 -9.50
N LEU A 255 23.94 36.01 -9.43
CA LEU A 255 24.56 35.06 -8.50
C LEU A 255 26.05 34.87 -8.80
N GLN A 256 26.42 34.73 -10.07
CA GLN A 256 27.82 34.59 -10.49
C GLN A 256 28.65 35.83 -10.14
N GLN A 257 28.10 37.04 -10.34
CA GLN A 257 28.76 38.28 -9.94
C GLN A 257 28.95 38.37 -8.42
N THR A 258 28.00 37.86 -7.63
CA THR A 258 28.02 37.93 -6.16
C THR A 258 28.96 36.89 -5.55
N LEU A 259 28.97 35.66 -6.08
CA LEU A 259 29.71 34.53 -5.52
C LEU A 259 31.13 34.40 -6.08
N GLY A 260 31.43 35.09 -7.19
CA GLY A 260 32.74 35.07 -7.84
C GLY A 260 33.13 33.68 -8.34
N GLU A 261 34.39 33.31 -8.16
CA GLU A 261 34.94 32.02 -8.61
C GLU A 261 34.77 30.88 -7.59
N GLN A 262 34.01 31.11 -6.51
CA GLN A 262 33.81 30.10 -5.48
C GLN A 262 33.02 28.91 -6.01
N LYS A 263 33.41 27.71 -5.58
CA LYS A 263 32.55 26.52 -5.65
C LYS A 263 31.35 26.73 -4.74
N VAL A 264 30.18 26.27 -5.21
CA VAL A 264 28.90 26.53 -4.56
C VAL A 264 28.26 25.20 -4.18
N ILE A 265 28.04 25.00 -2.89
CA ILE A 265 27.18 23.92 -2.37
C ILE A 265 25.81 24.51 -2.12
N LEU A 266 24.78 23.90 -2.68
CA LEU A 266 23.39 24.26 -2.45
C LEU A 266 22.75 23.31 -1.46
N SER A 267 22.05 23.92 -0.52
CA SER A 267 21.17 23.25 0.40
C SER A 267 19.84 24.00 0.42
N LEU A 268 18.80 23.34 -0.07
CA LEU A 268 17.46 23.90 -0.19
C LEU A 268 16.45 22.98 0.50
N ASP A 269 15.80 23.48 1.54
CA ASP A 269 14.84 22.70 2.31
C ASP A 269 13.74 23.60 2.88
N ARG A 270 12.64 22.98 3.30
CA ARG A 270 11.75 23.61 4.29
C ARG A 270 12.44 23.53 5.65
N LEU A 271 12.17 24.51 6.52
CA LEU A 271 12.55 24.43 7.93
C LEU A 271 11.78 23.26 8.57
N ASP A 272 12.39 22.08 8.65
CA ASP A 272 11.80 20.86 9.20
C ASP A 272 12.88 19.90 9.70
N TYR A 273 12.64 19.27 10.86
CA TYR A 273 13.62 18.37 11.52
C TYR A 273 13.91 17.11 10.71
N SER A 274 13.00 16.68 9.84
CA SER A 274 13.23 15.58 8.92
C SER A 274 14.36 15.85 7.92
N LYS A 275 14.72 17.12 7.68
CA LYS A 275 15.69 17.52 6.64
C LYS A 275 17.17 17.42 7.05
N GLY A 276 17.45 17.09 8.31
CA GLY A 276 18.81 16.85 8.78
C GLY A 276 19.75 18.05 8.65
N ILE A 277 19.22 19.28 8.75
CA ILE A 277 19.97 20.52 8.52
C ILE A 277 21.11 20.67 9.54
N LEU A 278 20.89 20.29 10.81
CA LEU A 278 21.93 20.35 11.84
C LEU A 278 23.06 19.35 11.57
N GLN A 279 22.74 18.13 11.12
CA GLN A 279 23.72 17.12 10.72
C GLN A 279 24.54 17.60 9.52
N ARG A 280 23.87 18.24 8.56
CA ARG A 280 24.51 18.88 7.40
C ARG A 280 25.52 19.94 7.81
N LEU A 281 25.12 20.86 8.70
CA LEU A 281 25.99 21.91 9.23
C LEU A 281 27.16 21.32 10.01
N ALA A 282 26.94 20.27 10.80
CA ALA A 282 28.01 19.58 11.52
C ALA A 282 29.00 18.86 10.56
N GLY A 283 28.51 18.26 9.48
CA GLY A 283 29.33 17.66 8.43
C GLY A 283 30.15 18.71 7.67
N PHE A 284 29.54 19.85 7.34
CA PHE A 284 30.24 20.97 6.70
C PHE A 284 31.27 21.62 7.63
N GLU A 285 30.95 21.82 8.92
CA GLU A 285 31.90 22.28 9.92
C GLU A 285 33.12 21.34 10.01
N HIS A 286 32.88 20.04 10.00
CA HIS A 286 33.94 19.04 10.05
C HIS A 286 34.81 19.08 8.78
N PHE A 287 34.19 19.14 7.60
CA PHE A 287 34.88 19.30 6.32
C PHE A 287 35.81 20.52 6.30
N LEU A 288 35.33 21.69 6.77
CA LEU A 288 36.15 22.91 6.83
C LEU A 288 37.36 22.79 7.77
N ARG A 289 37.31 21.92 8.79
CA ARG A 289 38.46 21.67 9.67
C ARG A 289 39.49 20.76 9.04
N GLU A 290 39.03 19.72 8.35
CA GLU A 290 39.90 18.73 7.72
C GLU A 290 40.55 19.25 6.44
N HIS A 291 39.86 20.16 5.74
CA HIS A 291 40.26 20.64 4.43
C HIS A 291 40.42 22.19 4.37
N PRO A 292 41.42 22.76 5.06
CA PRO A 292 41.67 24.20 5.05
C PRO A 292 42.00 24.75 3.65
N GLU A 293 42.43 23.90 2.71
CA GLU A 293 42.69 24.27 1.32
C GLU A 293 41.46 24.77 0.55
N TRP A 294 40.25 24.47 1.03
CA TRP A 294 38.98 24.94 0.46
C TRP A 294 38.49 26.26 1.05
N HIS A 295 39.17 26.80 2.07
CA HIS A 295 38.82 28.11 2.62
C HIS A 295 38.90 29.18 1.54
N LYS A 296 37.94 30.09 1.52
CA LYS A 296 37.74 31.15 0.51
C LYS A 296 37.43 30.68 -0.92
N LYS A 297 37.50 29.39 -1.21
CA LYS A 297 37.20 28.78 -2.52
C LYS A 297 35.82 28.16 -2.60
N LEU A 298 35.12 28.06 -1.47
CA LEU A 298 33.86 27.33 -1.34
C LEU A 298 32.86 28.14 -0.50
N VAL A 299 31.59 28.05 -0.84
CA VAL A 299 30.48 28.62 -0.08
C VAL A 299 29.30 27.64 -0.03
N LEU A 300 28.68 27.54 1.14
CA LEU A 300 27.41 26.84 1.34
C LEU A 300 26.26 27.85 1.28
N LEU A 301 25.39 27.72 0.27
CA LEU A 301 24.12 28.43 0.20
C LEU A 301 23.06 27.60 0.90
N LEU A 302 22.65 28.03 2.10
CA LEU A 302 21.59 27.41 2.89
C LEU A 302 20.31 28.22 2.77
N VAL A 303 19.35 27.72 2.01
CA VAL A 303 18.05 28.36 1.79
C VAL A 303 16.98 27.55 2.50
N LEU A 304 16.34 28.15 3.51
CA LEU A 304 15.26 27.53 4.27
C LEU A 304 13.94 28.26 4.00
N VAL A 305 12.94 27.52 3.51
CA VAL A 305 11.58 28.04 3.38
C VAL A 305 10.88 27.93 4.73
N PRO A 306 10.34 29.03 5.30
CA PRO A 306 9.59 28.97 6.55
C PRO A 306 8.43 27.97 6.48
N SER A 307 8.23 27.19 7.54
CA SER A 307 7.17 26.19 7.62
C SER A 307 6.67 26.04 9.05
N ARG A 308 5.34 25.85 9.23
CA ARG A 308 4.71 25.46 10.50
C ARG A 308 5.08 26.36 11.69
N ILE A 309 5.00 27.66 11.47
CA ILE A 309 5.44 28.72 12.41
C ILE A 309 4.73 28.63 13.79
N GLY A 310 3.53 28.03 13.86
CA GLY A 310 2.79 27.84 15.12
C GLY A 310 3.21 26.67 16.01
N VAL A 311 4.22 25.89 15.62
CA VAL A 311 4.68 24.71 16.38
C VAL A 311 6.03 24.99 17.06
N ASP A 312 6.05 25.05 18.39
CA ASP A 312 7.21 25.43 19.22
C ASP A 312 8.53 24.78 18.80
N ARG A 313 8.49 23.49 18.46
CA ARG A 313 9.67 22.72 18.06
C ARG A 313 10.36 23.24 16.79
N TYR A 314 9.61 23.80 15.87
CA TYR A 314 10.16 24.39 14.65
C TYR A 314 10.94 25.68 14.97
N GLN A 315 10.46 26.44 15.96
CA GLN A 315 11.15 27.62 16.44
C GLN A 315 12.45 27.25 17.17
N GLU A 316 12.42 26.26 18.05
CA GLU A 316 13.62 25.75 18.72
C GLU A 316 14.68 25.27 17.72
N MET A 317 14.25 24.54 16.68
CA MET A 317 15.15 24.08 15.63
C MET A 317 15.75 25.24 14.84
N LYS A 318 14.96 26.28 14.55
CA LYS A 318 15.45 27.49 13.87
C LYS A 318 16.55 28.15 14.71
N ASP A 319 16.34 28.32 16.01
CA ASP A 319 17.31 28.94 16.89
C ASP A 319 18.62 28.14 16.95
N GLN A 320 18.52 26.80 16.95
CA GLN A 320 19.69 25.92 16.86
C GLN A 320 20.44 26.05 15.52
N ILE A 321 19.72 26.18 14.41
CA ILE A 321 20.32 26.41 13.08
C ILE A 321 21.00 27.77 13.03
N ASP A 322 20.34 28.83 13.48
CA ASP A 322 20.88 30.19 13.50
C ASP A 322 22.18 30.24 14.33
N ALA A 323 22.18 29.60 15.50
CA ALA A 323 23.36 29.48 16.36
C ALA A 323 24.49 28.67 15.69
N ALA A 324 24.17 27.55 15.03
CA ALA A 324 25.15 26.72 14.33
C ALA A 324 25.78 27.47 13.14
N VAL A 325 24.97 28.17 12.35
CA VAL A 325 25.45 29.03 11.24
C VAL A 325 26.36 30.13 11.78
N GLY A 326 25.94 30.84 12.84
CA GLY A 326 26.73 31.89 13.48
C GLY A 326 28.07 31.37 14.01
N LYS A 327 28.07 30.21 14.66
CA LYS A 327 29.28 29.54 15.14
C LYS A 327 30.25 29.21 14.01
N ILE A 328 29.78 28.59 12.93
CA ILE A 328 30.64 28.20 11.80
C ILE A 328 31.19 29.43 11.10
N ASN A 329 30.34 30.41 10.77
CA ASN A 329 30.78 31.65 10.13
C ASN A 329 31.77 32.43 11.01
N GLY A 330 31.57 32.46 12.32
CA GLY A 330 32.50 33.10 13.25
C GLY A 330 33.83 32.36 13.41
N ALA A 331 33.85 31.03 13.24
CA ALA A 331 35.06 30.22 13.41
C ALA A 331 35.95 30.18 12.16
N PHE A 332 35.36 30.18 10.95
CA PHE A 332 36.10 30.03 9.69
C PHE A 332 36.06 31.26 8.79
N GLY A 333 35.08 32.15 8.97
CA GLY A 333 34.93 33.34 8.12
C GLY A 333 36.03 34.38 8.32
N SER A 334 36.19 35.23 7.31
CA SER A 334 37.09 36.38 7.30
C SER A 334 36.39 37.61 6.72
N PHE A 335 37.04 38.78 6.73
CA PHE A 335 36.45 40.03 6.20
C PHE A 335 36.02 39.93 4.72
N ASP A 336 36.65 39.06 3.95
CA ASP A 336 36.44 38.82 2.52
C ASP A 336 35.73 37.50 2.20
N TRP A 337 35.35 36.69 3.19
CA TRP A 337 34.74 35.38 2.96
C TRP A 337 33.79 34.96 4.08
N VAL A 338 32.57 34.56 3.69
CA VAL A 338 31.57 33.97 4.57
C VAL A 338 31.32 32.52 4.12
N PRO A 339 31.67 31.50 4.94
CA PRO A 339 31.52 30.10 4.55
C PRO A 339 30.08 29.67 4.28
N ILE A 340 29.11 30.23 5.01
CA ILE A 340 27.69 29.90 4.90
C ILE A 340 26.87 31.16 4.64
N VAL A 341 26.21 31.22 3.50
CA VAL A 341 25.17 32.22 3.19
C VAL A 341 23.81 31.61 3.51
N TYR A 342 23.21 32.08 4.60
CA TYR A 342 21.94 31.57 5.12
C TYR A 342 20.79 32.53 4.84
N GLN A 343 19.70 32.02 4.26
CA GLN A 343 18.49 32.79 3.95
C GLN A 343 17.22 32.04 4.34
N THR A 344 16.33 32.72 5.08
CA THR A 344 14.99 32.22 5.43
C THR A 344 13.92 32.93 4.60
N ARG A 345 13.70 32.48 3.36
CA ARG A 345 12.71 33.09 2.47
C ARG A 345 12.20 32.11 1.43
N PHE A 346 11.04 32.45 0.85
CA PHE A 346 10.58 31.82 -0.38
C PHE A 346 11.46 32.29 -1.55
N VAL A 347 11.76 31.37 -2.48
CA VAL A 347 12.50 31.65 -3.71
C VAL A 347 11.61 31.28 -4.89
N GLU A 348 11.37 32.24 -5.78
CA GLU A 348 10.57 32.03 -6.98
C GLU A 348 11.28 31.10 -7.97
N PHE A 349 10.52 30.52 -8.91
CA PHE A 349 11.00 29.51 -9.85
C PHE A 349 12.24 29.94 -10.64
N ALA A 350 12.32 31.21 -11.08
CA ALA A 350 13.46 31.70 -11.84
C ALA A 350 14.74 31.74 -11.00
N GLY A 351 14.66 32.28 -9.77
CA GLY A 351 15.76 32.29 -8.81
C GLY A 351 16.16 30.90 -8.37
N LEU A 352 15.19 30.00 -8.17
CA LEU A 352 15.42 28.60 -7.81
C LEU A 352 16.20 27.86 -8.90
N SER A 353 15.76 28.00 -10.16
CA SER A 353 16.42 27.40 -11.32
C SER A 353 17.84 27.94 -11.51
N ALA A 354 18.05 29.24 -11.24
CA ALA A 354 19.36 29.86 -11.26
C ALA A 354 20.29 29.31 -10.17
N LEU A 355 19.77 29.11 -8.94
CA LEU A 355 20.52 28.47 -7.85
C LEU A 355 20.95 27.05 -8.24
N TYR A 356 20.05 26.21 -8.76
CA TYR A 356 20.41 24.86 -9.21
C TYR A 356 21.51 24.85 -10.28
N GLN A 357 21.43 25.76 -11.25
CA GLN A 357 22.43 25.87 -12.33
C GLN A 357 23.77 26.48 -11.90
N GLN A 358 23.78 27.35 -10.90
CA GLN A 358 25.02 27.93 -10.38
C GLN A 358 25.74 27.00 -9.40
N SER A 359 25.04 26.00 -8.86
CA SER A 359 25.54 25.17 -7.77
C SER A 359 26.27 23.94 -8.28
N HIS A 360 27.51 23.78 -7.80
CA HIS A 360 28.39 22.67 -8.18
C HIS A 360 28.02 21.39 -7.43
N ILE A 361 27.47 21.52 -6.22
CA ILE A 361 27.06 20.39 -5.39
C ILE A 361 25.66 20.69 -4.85
N ALA A 362 24.74 19.74 -4.92
CA ALA A 362 23.52 19.76 -4.11
C ALA A 362 23.70 18.81 -2.92
N LEU A 363 23.55 19.33 -1.70
CA LEU A 363 23.73 18.60 -0.45
C LEU A 363 22.38 18.36 0.21
N ILE A 364 21.79 17.20 -0.09
CA ILE A 364 20.42 16.84 0.30
C ILE A 364 20.46 15.69 1.31
N THR A 365 20.38 16.03 2.59
CA THR A 365 20.69 15.10 3.70
C THR A 365 19.54 14.87 4.68
N PRO A 366 18.30 14.59 4.22
CA PRO A 366 17.20 14.34 5.14
C PRO A 366 17.45 13.08 5.99
N LEU A 367 17.02 13.13 7.25
CA LEU A 367 17.01 11.98 8.16
C LEU A 367 15.89 10.98 7.81
N ARG A 368 14.80 11.46 7.20
CA ARG A 368 13.74 10.66 6.59
C ARG A 368 12.95 11.53 5.62
N ASP A 369 12.70 11.06 4.41
CA ASP A 369 11.91 11.80 3.42
C ASP A 369 11.09 10.84 2.55
N GLY A 370 9.85 11.22 2.22
CA GLY A 370 8.98 10.37 1.40
C GLY A 370 9.54 10.18 -0.01
N MET A 371 10.06 11.26 -0.60
CA MET A 371 10.70 11.23 -1.92
C MET A 371 11.90 12.19 -1.97
N ASN A 372 11.68 13.48 -1.72
CA ASN A 372 12.62 14.59 -1.98
C ASN A 372 12.70 15.01 -3.46
N LEU A 373 11.80 15.91 -3.86
CA LEU A 373 11.78 16.42 -5.24
C LEU A 373 12.93 17.40 -5.53
N VAL A 374 13.47 18.11 -4.52
CA VAL A 374 14.62 19.03 -4.68
C VAL A 374 15.82 18.31 -5.31
N ALA A 375 16.08 17.06 -4.91
CA ALA A 375 17.12 16.24 -5.52
C ALA A 375 16.89 16.02 -7.02
N LYS A 376 15.65 15.69 -7.41
CA LYS A 376 15.25 15.50 -8.82
C LYS A 376 15.32 16.81 -9.60
N GLU A 377 14.87 17.91 -9.01
CA GLU A 377 14.86 19.25 -9.61
C GLU A 377 16.28 19.76 -9.89
N TYR A 378 17.21 19.54 -8.96
CA TYR A 378 18.62 19.87 -9.14
C TYR A 378 19.18 19.14 -10.37
N VAL A 379 19.05 17.81 -10.41
CA VAL A 379 19.56 16.97 -11.51
C VAL A 379 18.94 17.37 -12.85
N ALA A 380 17.63 17.61 -12.90
CA ALA A 380 16.95 18.06 -14.11
C ALA A 380 17.41 19.44 -14.59
N SER A 381 17.77 20.35 -13.67
CA SER A 381 18.23 21.70 -13.99
C SER A 381 19.67 21.76 -14.53
N ARG A 382 20.45 20.67 -14.43
CA ARG A 382 21.82 20.57 -14.96
C ARG A 382 21.82 20.32 -16.48
N SER A 383 21.41 21.32 -17.26
CA SER A 383 21.39 21.22 -18.74
C SER A 383 22.78 20.97 -19.37
N ASP A 384 23.85 21.33 -18.68
CA ASP A 384 25.24 21.03 -19.05
C ASP A 384 25.74 19.66 -18.56
N GLN A 385 24.88 18.91 -17.86
CA GLN A 385 25.14 17.62 -17.23
C GLN A 385 26.27 17.63 -16.18
N THR A 386 26.77 18.80 -15.77
CA THR A 386 27.78 18.91 -14.71
C THR A 386 27.13 19.03 -13.34
N GLY A 387 27.92 19.01 -12.26
CA GLY A 387 27.45 19.11 -10.89
C GLY A 387 27.24 17.75 -10.22
N VAL A 388 27.28 17.73 -8.89
CA VAL A 388 27.24 16.51 -8.08
C VAL A 388 26.09 16.55 -7.09
N LEU A 389 25.28 15.49 -7.06
CA LEU A 389 24.27 15.29 -6.05
C LEU A 389 24.84 14.43 -4.91
N ILE A 390 24.82 14.95 -3.68
CA ILE A 390 25.01 14.18 -2.45
C ILE A 390 23.63 13.98 -1.83
N LEU A 391 23.22 12.72 -1.65
CA LEU A 391 21.86 12.35 -1.27
C LEU A 391 21.84 11.37 -0.10
N SER A 392 20.98 11.63 0.87
CA SER A 392 20.72 10.69 1.98
C SER A 392 20.08 9.40 1.47
N GLU A 393 20.55 8.25 1.95
CA GLU A 393 19.89 6.95 1.77
C GLU A 393 18.47 6.92 2.37
N MET A 394 18.12 7.87 3.24
CA MET A 394 16.82 7.96 3.90
C MET A 394 15.77 8.76 3.09
N ALA A 395 16.10 9.21 1.88
CA ALA A 395 15.17 9.85 0.95
C ALA A 395 14.64 8.85 -0.08
N GLY A 396 13.34 8.86 -0.37
CA GLY A 396 12.76 7.99 -1.40
C GLY A 396 13.42 8.13 -2.77
N ALA A 397 13.92 9.31 -3.13
CA ALA A 397 14.64 9.56 -4.38
C ALA A 397 15.95 8.77 -4.49
N ALA A 398 16.52 8.27 -3.39
CA ALA A 398 17.73 7.45 -3.43
C ALA A 398 17.52 6.11 -4.16
N HIS A 399 16.29 5.58 -4.19
CA HIS A 399 15.95 4.40 -4.99
C HIS A 399 16.00 4.66 -6.50
N GLU A 400 15.85 5.92 -6.91
CA GLU A 400 15.87 6.32 -8.32
C GLU A 400 17.16 7.04 -8.71
N LEU A 401 17.94 7.62 -7.79
CA LEU A 401 19.11 8.43 -8.10
C LEU A 401 20.40 7.76 -7.60
N GLY A 402 20.57 6.48 -7.93
CA GLY A 402 21.68 5.64 -7.43
C GLY A 402 23.08 6.08 -7.89
N GLU A 403 23.18 6.92 -8.92
CA GLU A 403 24.45 7.50 -9.38
C GLU A 403 24.88 8.73 -8.55
N ALA A 404 24.04 9.20 -7.63
CA ALA A 404 24.42 10.20 -6.63
C ALA A 404 25.46 9.64 -5.64
N ILE A 405 26.15 10.53 -4.92
CA ILE A 405 26.92 10.12 -3.75
C ILE A 405 25.92 9.87 -2.61
N ILE A 406 25.53 8.60 -2.45
CA ILE A 406 24.63 8.17 -1.38
C ILE A 406 25.37 8.16 -0.05
N ILE A 407 24.77 8.74 0.98
CA ILE A 407 25.33 8.82 2.33
C ILE A 407 24.32 8.44 3.41
N ASN A 408 24.83 8.03 4.56
CA ASN A 408 24.09 8.07 5.81
C ASN A 408 24.23 9.46 6.48
N PRO A 409 23.12 10.21 6.70
CA PRO A 409 23.19 11.57 7.23
C PRO A 409 23.53 11.66 8.72
N HIS A 410 23.63 10.54 9.45
CA HIS A 410 23.97 10.53 10.87
C HIS A 410 25.48 10.64 11.13
N THR A 411 26.31 10.42 10.11
CA THR A 411 27.77 10.40 10.23
C THR A 411 28.36 11.66 9.62
N ARG A 412 28.84 12.61 10.44
CA ARG A 412 29.43 13.87 9.94
C ARG A 412 30.70 13.63 9.12
N GLU A 413 31.48 12.61 9.45
CA GLU A 413 32.69 12.19 8.74
C GLU A 413 32.34 11.70 7.32
N GLU A 414 31.17 11.09 7.14
CA GLU A 414 30.69 10.63 5.84
C GLU A 414 30.24 11.78 4.96
N ILE A 415 29.55 12.79 5.55
CA ILE A 415 29.23 14.04 4.86
C ILE A 415 30.53 14.75 4.42
N SER A 416 31.54 14.81 5.29
CA SER A 416 32.86 15.41 4.97
C SER A 416 33.52 14.72 3.77
N ARG A 417 33.65 13.38 3.81
CA ARG A 417 34.21 12.58 2.70
C ARG A 417 33.40 12.71 1.41
N ALA A 418 32.07 12.80 1.51
CA ALA A 418 31.22 12.99 0.34
C ALA A 418 31.44 14.35 -0.31
N LEU A 419 31.63 15.41 0.49
CA LEU A 419 31.98 16.74 0.00
C LEU A 419 33.36 16.76 -0.65
N GLU A 420 34.36 16.13 -0.01
CA GLU A 420 35.70 15.97 -0.60
C GLU A 420 35.64 15.25 -1.95
N ARG A 421 34.93 14.11 -2.01
CA ARG A 421 34.74 13.36 -3.27
C ARG A 421 34.03 14.22 -4.32
N ALA A 422 32.96 14.91 -3.96
CA ALA A 422 32.19 15.73 -4.88
C ALA A 422 33.02 16.88 -5.48
N LEU A 423 33.84 17.53 -4.66
CA LEU A 423 34.69 18.64 -5.10
C LEU A 423 35.83 18.19 -6.02
N ASN A 424 36.30 16.95 -5.86
CA ASN A 424 37.37 16.36 -6.66
C ASN A 424 36.86 15.49 -7.82
N MET A 425 35.54 15.34 -8.00
CA MET A 425 34.96 14.51 -9.06
C MET A 425 35.26 15.11 -10.45
N PRO A 426 35.89 14.35 -11.37
CA PRO A 426 36.14 14.83 -12.73
C PRO A 426 34.85 15.15 -13.47
N GLU A 427 34.85 16.19 -14.31
CA GLU A 427 33.66 16.63 -15.05
C GLU A 427 33.04 15.52 -15.92
N GLU A 428 33.88 14.65 -16.50
CA GLU A 428 33.40 13.51 -17.30
C GLU A 428 32.62 12.48 -16.46
N GLU A 429 33.04 12.23 -15.21
CA GLU A 429 32.30 11.38 -14.28
C GLU A 429 30.96 12.05 -13.90
N GLN A 430 30.97 13.37 -13.64
CA GLN A 430 29.73 14.12 -13.34
C GLN A 430 28.71 14.02 -14.48
N LYS A 431 29.16 14.22 -15.73
CA LYS A 431 28.32 14.11 -16.92
C LYS A 431 27.75 12.71 -17.10
N GLN A 432 28.56 11.68 -16.88
CA GLN A 432 28.10 10.30 -16.94
C GLN A 432 26.99 10.01 -15.90
N HIS A 433 27.20 10.41 -14.64
CA HIS A 433 26.20 10.22 -13.59
C HIS A 433 24.90 10.99 -13.88
N ASN A 434 24.99 12.27 -14.21
CA ASN A 434 23.82 13.10 -14.49
C ASN A 434 23.07 12.65 -15.73
N ALA A 435 23.75 12.21 -16.80
CA ALA A 435 23.08 11.72 -18.00
C ALA A 435 22.19 10.49 -17.71
N VAL A 436 22.66 9.56 -16.87
CA VAL A 436 21.87 8.38 -16.47
C VAL A 436 20.68 8.78 -15.62
N MET A 437 20.89 9.61 -14.59
CA MET A 437 19.80 10.09 -13.73
C MET A 437 18.77 10.90 -14.52
N GLN A 438 19.20 11.82 -15.38
CA GLN A 438 18.31 12.63 -16.21
C GLN A 438 17.47 11.77 -17.16
N LYS A 439 18.06 10.75 -17.80
CA LYS A 439 17.32 9.83 -18.67
C LYS A 439 16.20 9.12 -17.90
N ARG A 440 16.44 8.74 -16.64
CA ARG A 440 15.44 8.13 -15.76
C ARG A 440 14.33 9.11 -15.40
N LEU A 441 14.69 10.32 -14.95
CA LEU A 441 13.75 11.39 -14.60
C LEU A 441 12.92 11.89 -15.79
N GLN A 442 13.49 11.88 -16.99
CA GLN A 442 12.79 12.23 -18.22
C GLN A 442 11.78 11.16 -18.63
N LYS A 443 12.12 9.87 -18.43
CA LYS A 443 11.26 8.75 -18.81
C LYS A 443 10.06 8.61 -17.87
N TYR A 444 10.25 8.83 -16.58
CA TYR A 444 9.20 8.76 -15.56
C TYR A 444 9.10 10.11 -14.86
N ASP A 445 8.44 11.05 -15.53
CA ASP A 445 8.21 12.41 -15.03
C ASP A 445 6.90 12.47 -14.22
N ILE A 446 6.44 13.68 -13.89
CA ILE A 446 5.18 13.86 -13.15
C ILE A 446 3.96 13.30 -13.92
N VAL A 447 3.96 13.33 -15.25
CA VAL A 447 2.88 12.77 -16.07
C VAL A 447 2.90 11.25 -15.99
N GLY A 448 4.10 10.65 -16.10
CA GLY A 448 4.28 9.20 -15.91
C GLY A 448 3.72 8.71 -14.58
N TRP A 449 3.92 9.47 -13.49
CA TRP A 449 3.35 9.14 -12.18
C TRP A 449 1.81 9.15 -12.15
N VAL A 450 1.18 10.17 -12.74
CA VAL A 450 -0.29 10.24 -12.79
C VAL A 450 -0.87 9.14 -13.67
N GLU A 451 -0.31 8.95 -14.87
CA GLU A 451 -0.79 7.93 -15.81
C GLU A 451 -0.67 6.51 -15.23
N ASP A 452 0.42 6.22 -14.52
CA ASP A 452 0.62 4.90 -13.91
C ASP A 452 -0.37 4.64 -12.76
N PHE A 453 -0.59 5.64 -11.90
CA PHE A 453 -1.60 5.56 -10.84
C PHE A 453 -3.01 5.39 -11.43
N MET A 454 -3.36 6.17 -12.46
CA MET A 454 -4.68 6.08 -13.10
C MET A 454 -4.88 4.75 -13.83
N ARG A 455 -3.85 4.22 -14.51
CA ARG A 455 -3.90 2.88 -15.10
C ARG A 455 -4.17 1.81 -14.05
N SER A 456 -3.51 1.91 -12.90
CA SER A 456 -3.72 1.01 -11.76
C SER A 456 -5.13 1.13 -11.17
N MET A 457 -5.69 2.34 -11.13
CA MET A 457 -7.09 2.56 -10.75
C MET A 457 -8.08 1.86 -11.70
N HIS A 458 -7.88 1.97 -13.01
CA HIS A 458 -8.72 1.28 -14.01
C HIS A 458 -8.60 -0.24 -13.88
N HIS A 459 -7.38 -0.76 -13.75
CA HIS A 459 -7.16 -2.19 -13.52
C HIS A 459 -7.84 -2.69 -12.24
N ALA A 460 -7.80 -1.92 -11.15
CA ALA A 460 -8.50 -2.27 -9.92
C ALA A 460 -10.02 -2.24 -10.05
N GLU A 461 -10.57 -1.38 -10.91
CA GLU A 461 -11.98 -1.40 -11.25
C GLU A 461 -12.36 -2.67 -12.03
N GLU A 462 -11.60 -3.04 -13.06
CA GLU A 462 -11.81 -4.26 -13.86
C GLU A 462 -11.78 -5.52 -12.98
N GLU A 463 -10.75 -5.66 -12.13
CA GLU A 463 -10.64 -6.78 -11.20
C GLU A 463 -11.77 -6.80 -10.17
N GLN A 464 -12.20 -5.64 -9.68
CA GLN A 464 -13.33 -5.53 -8.77
C GLN A 464 -14.65 -5.95 -9.46
N HIS A 465 -14.85 -5.63 -10.74
CA HIS A 465 -15.98 -6.08 -11.53
C HIS A 465 -15.96 -7.59 -11.75
N HIS A 466 -14.81 -8.16 -12.14
CA HIS A 466 -14.65 -9.62 -12.26
C HIS A 466 -14.95 -10.33 -10.93
N PHE A 467 -14.44 -9.79 -9.83
CA PHE A 467 -14.68 -10.31 -8.49
C PHE A 467 -16.17 -10.28 -8.11
N ARG A 468 -16.85 -9.14 -8.36
CA ARG A 468 -18.29 -8.98 -8.08
C ARG A 468 -19.17 -9.81 -9.00
N ALA A 469 -18.82 -9.96 -10.27
CA ALA A 469 -19.58 -10.76 -11.23
C ALA A 469 -19.67 -12.23 -10.79
N LYS A 470 -18.64 -12.73 -10.11
CA LYS A 470 -18.63 -14.05 -9.50
C LYS A 470 -19.49 -14.13 -8.22
N ILE A 471 -19.89 -13.04 -7.57
CA ILE A 471 -20.75 -13.13 -6.38
C ILE A 471 -22.15 -13.63 -6.78
N LEU A 472 -22.64 -14.66 -6.09
CA LEU A 472 -23.93 -15.28 -6.34
C LEU A 472 -25.05 -14.31 -5.92
N THR A 473 -25.86 -13.87 -6.89
CA THR A 473 -27.02 -13.00 -6.66
C THR A 473 -28.32 -13.80 -6.53
N SER A 474 -29.38 -13.19 -5.99
CA SER A 474 -30.70 -13.84 -5.82
C SER A 474 -31.29 -14.38 -7.12
N ASP A 475 -31.09 -13.68 -8.24
CA ASP A 475 -31.60 -14.13 -9.55
C ASP A 475 -30.88 -15.39 -10.03
N LYS A 476 -29.54 -15.43 -9.89
CA LYS A 476 -28.73 -16.61 -10.21
C LYS A 476 -29.06 -17.78 -9.28
N LEU A 477 -29.31 -17.51 -8.01
CA LEU A 477 -29.76 -18.50 -7.04
C LEU A 477 -31.09 -19.14 -7.49
N THR A 478 -32.03 -18.32 -7.94
CA THR A 478 -33.33 -18.79 -8.46
C THR A 478 -33.15 -19.63 -9.72
N ALA A 479 -32.26 -19.23 -10.63
CA ALA A 479 -31.94 -20.02 -11.83
C ALA A 479 -31.32 -21.39 -11.47
N ILE A 480 -30.39 -21.42 -10.52
CA ILE A 480 -29.80 -22.68 -10.02
C ILE A 480 -30.88 -23.57 -9.38
N LYS A 481 -31.77 -23.00 -8.55
CA LYS A 481 -32.89 -23.72 -7.95
C LYS A 481 -33.82 -24.31 -9.02
N ASN A 482 -34.21 -23.53 -10.02
CA ASN A 482 -35.07 -24.01 -11.10
C ASN A 482 -34.41 -25.16 -11.88
N HIS A 483 -33.11 -25.04 -12.17
CA HIS A 483 -32.35 -26.11 -12.83
C HIS A 483 -32.33 -27.37 -11.97
N PHE A 484 -32.03 -27.24 -10.66
CA PHE A 484 -32.07 -28.35 -9.72
C PHE A 484 -33.44 -29.04 -9.68
N VAL A 485 -34.55 -28.27 -9.65
CA VAL A 485 -35.90 -28.83 -9.63
C VAL A 485 -36.23 -29.58 -10.92
N SER A 486 -35.82 -29.06 -12.08
CA SER A 486 -36.11 -29.64 -13.40
C SER A 486 -35.32 -30.91 -13.74
N ALA A 487 -34.15 -31.10 -13.12
CA ALA A 487 -33.26 -32.24 -13.39
C ALA A 487 -33.84 -33.56 -12.85
N GLN A 488 -33.53 -34.69 -13.51
CA GLN A 488 -33.92 -36.02 -13.01
C GLN A 488 -32.81 -36.67 -12.20
N ARG A 489 -31.58 -36.67 -12.73
CA ARG A 489 -30.40 -37.18 -12.03
C ARG A 489 -29.55 -36.01 -11.53
N LYS A 490 -29.37 -35.93 -10.21
CA LYS A 490 -28.76 -34.78 -9.51
C LYS A 490 -27.61 -35.25 -8.65
N LEU A 491 -26.47 -34.56 -8.75
CA LEU A 491 -25.27 -34.80 -7.95
C LEU A 491 -24.88 -33.54 -7.19
N LEU A 492 -24.74 -33.65 -5.87
CA LEU A 492 -24.25 -32.60 -4.98
C LEU A 492 -22.89 -33.02 -4.40
N LEU A 493 -21.85 -32.25 -4.71
CA LEU A 493 -20.48 -32.45 -4.24
C LEU A 493 -20.15 -31.38 -3.22
N LEU A 494 -20.21 -31.72 -1.94
CA LEU A 494 -20.15 -30.73 -0.86
C LEU A 494 -18.89 -30.96 -0.04
N ASP A 495 -17.98 -29.98 -0.03
CA ASP A 495 -16.93 -29.98 0.97
C ASP A 495 -17.53 -29.77 2.38
N TYR A 496 -16.91 -30.37 3.40
CA TYR A 496 -17.39 -30.28 4.77
C TYR A 496 -16.87 -29.05 5.53
N ASP A 497 -15.55 -28.87 5.59
CA ASP A 497 -14.91 -27.90 6.48
C ASP A 497 -14.91 -26.52 5.82
N GLY A 498 -15.33 -25.46 6.51
CA GLY A 498 -15.46 -24.12 5.92
C GLY A 498 -16.65 -23.95 4.95
N THR A 499 -17.14 -25.03 4.34
CA THR A 499 -18.30 -25.03 3.43
C THR A 499 -19.62 -25.36 4.12
N LEU A 500 -19.74 -26.53 4.77
CA LEU A 500 -20.96 -26.94 5.50
C LEU A 500 -20.90 -26.57 6.99
N VAL A 501 -19.70 -26.54 7.56
CA VAL A 501 -19.45 -26.16 8.95
C VAL A 501 -18.30 -25.17 8.99
N SER A 502 -18.51 -23.99 9.56
CA SER A 502 -17.46 -22.98 9.68
C SER A 502 -16.29 -23.48 10.53
N PHE A 503 -15.07 -23.00 10.23
CA PHE A 503 -13.88 -23.40 10.97
C PHE A 503 -14.02 -23.14 12.47
N HIS A 504 -13.73 -24.16 13.27
CA HIS A 504 -13.68 -24.06 14.71
C HIS A 504 -12.22 -24.21 15.19
N PRO A 505 -11.72 -23.39 16.13
CA PRO A 505 -10.34 -23.47 16.63
C PRO A 505 -9.97 -24.84 17.21
N SER A 506 -10.97 -25.55 17.76
CA SER A 506 -10.85 -26.94 18.20
C SER A 506 -11.55 -27.86 17.21
N ARG A 507 -10.80 -28.76 16.56
CA ARG A 507 -11.30 -29.64 15.48
C ARG A 507 -12.37 -30.62 15.93
N ASP A 508 -12.33 -31.07 17.18
CA ASP A 508 -13.30 -32.01 17.75
C ASP A 508 -14.67 -31.38 17.98
N LYS A 509 -14.74 -30.04 18.06
CA LYS A 509 -15.98 -29.28 18.25
C LYS A 509 -16.65 -28.85 16.95
N ALA A 510 -16.09 -29.18 15.79
CA ALA A 510 -16.68 -28.92 14.47
C ALA A 510 -17.66 -30.01 14.02
N ALA A 511 -18.31 -30.69 14.96
CA ALA A 511 -19.35 -31.68 14.69
C ALA A 511 -20.56 -31.02 13.99
N PRO A 512 -21.27 -31.74 13.11
CA PRO A 512 -22.36 -31.16 12.34
C PRO A 512 -23.54 -30.84 13.28
N PRO A 513 -24.11 -29.63 13.22
CA PRO A 513 -25.30 -29.30 14.00
C PRO A 513 -26.52 -30.10 13.52
N GLN A 514 -27.51 -30.32 14.39
CA GLN A 514 -28.71 -31.10 14.04
C GLN A 514 -29.45 -30.54 12.82
N ALA A 515 -29.52 -29.22 12.67
CA ALA A 515 -30.13 -28.58 11.50
C ALA A 515 -29.44 -28.96 10.18
N LEU A 516 -28.10 -29.09 10.18
CA LEU A 516 -27.33 -29.55 9.02
C LEU A 516 -27.62 -31.03 8.75
N MET A 517 -27.68 -31.86 9.78
CA MET A 517 -28.02 -33.29 9.65
C MET A 517 -29.40 -33.47 9.01
N ASP A 518 -30.40 -32.70 9.45
CA ASP A 518 -31.76 -32.75 8.92
C ASP A 518 -31.81 -32.26 7.46
N LEU A 519 -31.07 -31.21 7.12
CA LEU A 519 -30.94 -30.70 5.75
C LEU A 519 -30.31 -31.75 4.83
N LEU A 520 -29.17 -32.33 5.21
CA LEU A 520 -28.48 -33.36 4.42
C LEU A 520 -29.35 -34.61 4.25
N ARG A 521 -30.13 -34.98 5.28
CA ARG A 521 -31.07 -36.10 5.20
C ARG A 521 -32.16 -35.82 4.15
N LYS A 522 -32.73 -34.62 4.12
CA LYS A 522 -33.69 -34.20 3.07
C LYS A 522 -33.04 -34.14 1.68
N LEU A 523 -31.84 -33.59 1.55
CA LEU A 523 -31.15 -33.53 0.26
C LEU A 523 -30.84 -34.93 -0.30
N SER A 524 -30.49 -35.89 0.57
CA SER A 524 -30.20 -37.27 0.18
C SER A 524 -31.39 -38.06 -0.40
N THR A 525 -32.61 -37.54 -0.25
CA THR A 525 -33.80 -38.11 -0.91
C THR A 525 -34.05 -37.50 -2.29
N LEU A 526 -33.49 -36.32 -2.57
CA LEU A 526 -33.69 -35.58 -3.81
C LEU A 526 -32.52 -35.71 -4.80
N ALA A 527 -31.31 -35.98 -4.30
CA ALA A 527 -30.08 -36.03 -5.07
C ALA A 527 -29.08 -37.06 -4.50
N GLU A 528 -28.11 -37.46 -5.32
CA GLU A 528 -26.91 -38.12 -4.82
C GLU A 528 -26.00 -37.08 -4.16
N VAL A 529 -25.78 -37.24 -2.85
CA VAL A 529 -24.97 -36.31 -2.05
C VAL A 529 -23.65 -36.98 -1.72
N VAL A 530 -22.55 -36.33 -2.14
CA VAL A 530 -21.18 -36.72 -1.82
C VAL A 530 -20.59 -35.66 -0.92
N ILE A 531 -20.27 -36.05 0.32
CA ILE A 531 -19.60 -35.18 1.27
C ILE A 531 -18.11 -35.46 1.20
N ILE A 532 -17.33 -34.44 0.86
CA ILE A 532 -15.89 -34.52 0.69
C ILE A 532 -15.24 -33.79 1.86
N SER A 533 -14.24 -34.39 2.49
CA SER A 533 -13.56 -33.75 3.61
C SER A 533 -12.10 -34.17 3.69
N GLY A 534 -11.27 -33.27 4.22
CA GLY A 534 -9.92 -33.58 4.66
C GLY A 534 -9.85 -34.40 5.94
N ARG A 535 -10.96 -34.59 6.65
CA ARG A 535 -10.99 -35.29 7.94
C ARG A 535 -10.72 -36.78 7.82
N HIS A 536 -10.29 -37.36 8.94
CA HIS A 536 -10.09 -38.79 9.08
C HIS A 536 -11.42 -39.56 8.92
N ARG A 537 -11.38 -40.73 8.26
CA ARG A 537 -12.57 -41.55 7.94
C ARG A 537 -13.40 -41.93 9.17
N ASN A 538 -12.75 -42.18 10.31
CA ASN A 538 -13.45 -42.55 11.55
C ASN A 538 -14.30 -41.40 12.09
N THR A 539 -13.78 -40.18 12.05
CA THR A 539 -14.50 -38.98 12.51
C THR A 539 -15.68 -38.70 11.58
N LEU A 540 -15.44 -38.69 10.27
CA LEU A 540 -16.49 -38.43 9.27
C LEU A 540 -17.57 -39.52 9.30
N GLY A 541 -17.15 -40.78 9.45
CA GLY A 541 -18.05 -41.92 9.59
C GLY A 541 -18.86 -41.89 10.88
N HIS A 542 -18.28 -41.44 12.00
CA HIS A 542 -19.00 -41.28 13.26
C HIS A 542 -20.06 -40.16 13.20
N TRP A 543 -19.75 -39.05 12.52
CA TRP A 543 -20.63 -37.89 12.45
C TRP A 543 -21.75 -38.03 11.42
N LEU A 544 -21.45 -38.58 10.24
CA LEU A 544 -22.34 -38.57 9.08
C LEU A 544 -22.74 -39.98 8.62
N GLY A 545 -22.24 -41.03 9.28
CA GLY A 545 -22.41 -42.41 8.84
C GLY A 545 -23.84 -42.93 8.83
N ASP A 546 -24.71 -42.32 9.63
CA ASP A 546 -26.15 -42.61 9.70
C ASP A 546 -26.95 -41.96 8.57
N LEU A 547 -26.33 -41.06 7.80
CA LEU A 547 -26.95 -40.43 6.64
C LEU A 547 -26.82 -41.31 5.40
N SER A 548 -27.84 -41.21 4.54
CA SER A 548 -27.91 -41.91 3.26
C SER A 548 -27.10 -41.21 2.17
N VAL A 549 -25.82 -40.91 2.45
CA VAL A 549 -24.91 -40.13 1.60
C VAL A 549 -23.65 -40.91 1.26
N HIS A 550 -22.91 -40.44 0.26
CA HIS A 550 -21.56 -40.90 -0.03
C HIS A 550 -20.56 -40.04 0.75
N LEU A 551 -19.51 -40.66 1.31
CA LEU A 551 -18.48 -39.96 2.06
C LEU A 551 -17.12 -40.16 1.39
N VAL A 552 -16.35 -39.09 1.28
CA VAL A 552 -14.97 -39.08 0.82
C VAL A 552 -14.12 -38.43 1.91
N ALA A 553 -13.17 -39.18 2.47
CA ALA A 553 -12.33 -38.76 3.57
C ALA A 553 -10.86 -38.63 3.13
N GLU A 554 -10.09 -37.87 3.92
CA GLU A 554 -8.67 -37.58 3.64
C GLU A 554 -8.43 -37.10 2.20
N HIS A 555 -9.26 -36.13 1.75
CA HIS A 555 -9.20 -35.52 0.41
C HIS A 555 -9.28 -36.50 -0.77
N GLY A 556 -9.80 -37.72 -0.56
CA GLY A 556 -9.95 -38.71 -1.64
C GLY A 556 -9.31 -40.06 -1.39
N ALA A 557 -8.49 -40.22 -0.34
CA ALA A 557 -7.83 -41.51 -0.09
C ALA A 557 -8.85 -42.62 0.22
N TRP A 558 -9.89 -42.27 0.98
CA TRP A 558 -10.95 -43.17 1.40
C TRP A 558 -12.29 -42.73 0.84
N TYR A 559 -13.11 -43.68 0.38
CA TYR A 559 -14.50 -43.43 0.05
C TYR A 559 -15.42 -44.46 0.70
N LYS A 560 -16.66 -44.07 0.97
CA LYS A 560 -17.74 -44.94 1.42
C LYS A 560 -18.96 -44.61 0.59
N LYS A 561 -19.37 -45.52 -0.29
CA LYS A 561 -20.64 -45.35 -1.01
C LYS A 561 -21.81 -45.54 -0.04
N ARG A 562 -22.96 -44.97 -0.39
CA ARG A 562 -24.19 -45.04 0.41
C ARG A 562 -24.46 -46.48 0.87
N ASN A 563 -24.62 -46.67 2.18
CA ASN A 563 -24.87 -47.95 2.83
C ASN A 563 -23.80 -49.04 2.60
N GLN A 564 -22.58 -48.67 2.20
CA GLN A 564 -21.44 -49.59 2.03
C GLN A 564 -20.36 -49.36 3.10
N THR A 565 -19.27 -50.13 3.03
CA THR A 565 -18.09 -49.98 3.89
C THR A 565 -17.07 -49.02 3.28
N TRP A 566 -16.10 -48.57 4.09
CA TRP A 566 -14.98 -47.76 3.62
C TRP A 566 -14.03 -48.57 2.75
N GLU A 567 -13.65 -48.00 1.60
CA GLU A 567 -12.72 -48.57 0.63
C GLU A 567 -11.63 -47.55 0.27
N LEU A 568 -10.43 -48.05 -0.05
CA LEU A 568 -9.35 -47.23 -0.58
C LEU A 568 -9.61 -46.98 -2.06
N PHE A 569 -9.44 -45.73 -2.50
CA PHE A 569 -9.56 -45.39 -3.91
C PHE A 569 -8.51 -46.09 -4.77
N LYS A 570 -7.27 -46.13 -4.29
CA LYS A 570 -6.15 -46.87 -4.89
C LYS A 570 -5.19 -47.36 -3.80
N PRO A 571 -4.31 -48.34 -4.08
CA PRO A 571 -3.24 -48.70 -3.16
C PRO A 571 -2.31 -47.51 -2.92
N LEU A 572 -2.20 -47.06 -1.66
CA LEU A 572 -1.38 -45.91 -1.25
C LEU A 572 -0.26 -46.36 -0.31
N ARG A 573 0.84 -45.62 -0.33
CA ARG A 573 1.96 -45.80 0.60
C ARG A 573 1.92 -44.73 1.69
N ASN A 574 2.40 -45.06 2.88
CA ASN A 574 2.49 -44.11 4.00
C ASN A 574 3.82 -44.18 4.76
N ASP A 575 4.77 -44.99 4.28
CA ASP A 575 6.11 -45.16 4.85
C ASP A 575 6.96 -43.88 4.77
N TRP A 576 6.68 -43.02 3.78
CA TRP A 576 7.29 -41.69 3.65
C TRP A 576 7.03 -40.79 4.86
N LYS A 577 5.94 -40.99 5.62
CA LYS A 577 5.63 -40.20 6.82
C LYS A 577 6.73 -40.29 7.88
N ASN A 578 7.39 -41.44 8.01
CA ASN A 578 8.47 -41.65 8.98
C ASN A 578 9.65 -40.68 8.78
N ASN A 579 9.87 -40.24 7.54
CA ASN A 579 10.95 -39.31 7.21
C ASN A 579 10.50 -37.84 7.34
N LEU A 580 9.23 -37.55 7.08
CA LEU A 580 8.72 -36.17 7.05
C LEU A 580 8.17 -35.69 8.40
N LEU A 581 7.60 -36.59 9.21
CA LEU A 581 7.03 -36.26 10.51
C LEU A 581 8.05 -35.58 11.44
N PRO A 582 9.31 -36.06 11.59
CA PRO A 582 10.31 -35.38 12.41
C PRO A 582 10.66 -33.97 11.91
N ILE A 583 10.66 -33.76 10.59
CA ILE A 583 10.90 -32.45 9.97
C ILE A 583 9.75 -31.51 10.34
N MET A 584 8.51 -31.90 10.05
CA MET A 584 7.33 -31.09 10.34
C MET A 584 7.20 -30.79 11.83
N GLN A 585 7.52 -31.75 12.70
CA GLN A 585 7.49 -31.57 14.16
C GLN A 585 8.54 -30.56 14.63
N LEU A 586 9.76 -30.61 14.10
CA LEU A 586 10.80 -29.63 14.40
C LEU A 586 10.35 -28.19 14.09
N PHE A 587 9.63 -28.00 12.98
CA PHE A 587 9.09 -26.69 12.61
C PHE A 587 7.91 -26.27 13.49
N ALA A 588 7.04 -27.21 13.89
CA ALA A 588 5.95 -26.95 14.84
C ALA A 588 6.49 -26.54 16.22
N ASP A 589 7.47 -27.27 16.75
CA ASP A 589 8.10 -26.99 18.05
C ASP A 589 8.77 -25.60 18.09
N ARG A 590 9.21 -25.10 16.93
CA ARG A 590 9.84 -23.77 16.76
C ARG A 590 8.85 -22.64 16.46
N LEU A 591 7.56 -22.94 16.35
CA LEU A 591 6.51 -21.97 16.08
C LEU A 591 5.37 -22.16 17.09
N PRO A 592 5.32 -21.36 18.17
CA PRO A 592 4.23 -21.42 19.14
C PRO A 592 2.87 -21.29 18.46
N GLY A 593 1.94 -22.20 18.79
CA GLY A 593 0.62 -22.29 18.17
C GLY A 593 0.56 -23.07 16.85
N ALA A 594 1.67 -23.71 16.45
CA ALA A 594 1.71 -24.67 15.37
C ALA A 594 1.72 -26.12 15.88
N GLU A 595 1.11 -27.02 15.11
CA GLU A 595 0.92 -28.43 15.48
C GLU A 595 1.03 -29.31 14.23
N VAL A 596 1.50 -30.55 14.40
CA VAL A 596 1.44 -31.57 13.35
C VAL A 596 0.30 -32.54 13.63
N GLU A 597 -0.54 -32.75 12.63
CA GLU A 597 -1.56 -33.78 12.62
C GLU A 597 -1.11 -34.92 11.70
N GLU A 598 -1.08 -36.13 12.23
CA GLU A 598 -0.82 -37.34 11.48
C GLU A 598 -2.14 -38.05 11.14
N LYS A 599 -2.39 -38.24 9.84
CA LYS A 599 -3.51 -39.04 9.29
C LYS A 599 -2.95 -40.31 8.64
N GLU A 600 -3.81 -41.20 8.14
CA GLU A 600 -3.39 -42.52 7.64
C GLU A 600 -2.47 -42.40 6.41
N TYR A 601 -2.81 -41.50 5.47
CA TYR A 601 -2.05 -41.25 4.22
C TYR A 601 -1.67 -39.78 4.00
N CYS A 602 -1.65 -38.99 5.07
CA CYS A 602 -1.45 -37.54 5.03
C CYS A 602 -0.76 -37.04 6.32
N LEU A 603 0.09 -36.02 6.18
CA LEU A 603 0.63 -35.23 7.29
C LEU A 603 0.21 -33.78 7.10
N VAL A 604 -0.26 -33.13 8.15
CA VAL A 604 -0.67 -31.71 8.08
C VAL A 604 0.02 -30.90 9.16
N TRP A 605 0.75 -29.88 8.75
CA TRP A 605 1.35 -28.89 9.64
C TRP A 605 0.43 -27.68 9.72
N HIS A 606 -0.16 -27.47 10.89
CA HIS A 606 -1.10 -26.40 11.18
C HIS A 606 -0.40 -25.25 11.87
N TYR A 607 -0.73 -24.01 11.51
CA TYR A 607 -0.17 -22.82 12.14
C TYR A 607 -1.23 -21.74 12.40
N VAL A 608 -2.48 -22.17 12.60
CA VAL A 608 -3.63 -21.28 12.77
C VAL A 608 -3.46 -20.36 13.98
N GLY A 609 -2.94 -20.91 15.09
CA GLY A 609 -2.73 -20.21 16.35
C GLY A 609 -1.40 -19.47 16.46
N ALA A 610 -0.57 -19.49 15.41
CA ALA A 610 0.74 -18.87 15.42
C ALA A 610 0.69 -17.38 15.05
N ASP A 611 1.70 -16.62 15.51
CA ASP A 611 1.91 -15.23 15.05
C ASP A 611 2.03 -15.22 13.50
N PRO A 612 1.23 -14.42 12.77
CA PRO A 612 1.18 -14.46 11.32
C PRO A 612 2.53 -14.19 10.63
N GLU A 613 3.37 -13.34 11.22
CA GLU A 613 4.66 -12.97 10.63
C GLU A 613 5.68 -14.09 10.80
N LEU A 614 5.79 -14.64 12.01
CA LEU A 614 6.63 -15.80 12.29
C LEU A 614 6.18 -17.02 11.47
N ALA A 615 4.86 -17.23 11.40
CA ALA A 615 4.28 -18.31 10.62
C ALA A 615 4.60 -18.17 9.13
N SER A 616 4.49 -16.97 8.55
CA SER A 616 4.82 -16.73 7.14
C SER A 616 6.27 -17.08 6.81
N ARG A 617 7.22 -16.76 7.71
CA ARG A 617 8.64 -17.12 7.57
C ARG A 617 8.86 -18.63 7.69
N ARG A 618 8.38 -19.23 8.79
CA ARG A 618 8.53 -20.67 9.06
C ARG A 618 7.88 -21.54 7.99
N ARG A 619 6.73 -21.11 7.47
CA ARG A 619 6.04 -21.76 6.35
C ARG A 619 6.94 -21.86 5.12
N LYS A 620 7.61 -20.76 4.72
CA LYS A 620 8.53 -20.76 3.57
C LYS A 620 9.70 -21.71 3.79
N GLU A 621 10.34 -21.64 4.96
CA GLU A 621 11.45 -22.53 5.32
C GLU A 621 11.04 -24.01 5.32
N LEU A 622 9.85 -24.33 5.87
CA LEU A 622 9.30 -25.67 5.87
C LEU A 622 8.99 -26.15 4.44
N LEU A 623 8.39 -25.29 3.61
CA LEU A 623 8.13 -25.60 2.19
C LEU A 623 9.43 -25.93 1.44
N ASP A 624 10.47 -25.10 1.59
CA ASP A 624 11.75 -25.34 0.93
C ASP A 624 12.38 -26.66 1.39
N HIS A 625 12.29 -26.99 2.69
CA HIS A 625 12.76 -28.28 3.21
C HIS A 625 11.94 -29.43 2.65
N LEU A 626 10.61 -29.36 2.71
CA LEU A 626 9.74 -30.42 2.21
C LEU A 626 9.97 -30.63 0.72
N MET A 627 10.00 -29.57 -0.11
CA MET A 627 10.24 -29.66 -1.56
C MET A 627 11.56 -30.38 -1.89
N ASN A 628 12.63 -30.06 -1.16
CA ASN A 628 13.92 -30.72 -1.34
C ASN A 628 13.88 -32.21 -0.93
N PHE A 629 13.22 -32.54 0.19
CA PHE A 629 13.14 -33.91 0.68
C PHE A 629 12.17 -34.79 -0.13
N THR A 630 11.11 -34.21 -0.70
CA THR A 630 10.09 -34.95 -1.45
C THR A 630 10.32 -34.99 -2.96
N ALA A 631 11.39 -34.37 -3.47
CA ALA A 631 11.64 -34.25 -4.91
C ALA A 631 11.62 -35.60 -5.69
N ASN A 632 11.98 -36.71 -5.02
CA ASN A 632 11.98 -38.06 -5.59
C ASN A 632 10.98 -39.01 -4.91
N MET A 633 9.98 -38.46 -4.21
CA MET A 633 8.92 -39.23 -3.55
C MET A 633 7.61 -39.08 -4.32
N ASP A 634 6.76 -40.11 -4.31
CA ASP A 634 5.40 -40.08 -4.89
C ASP A 634 4.41 -39.32 -3.97
N VAL A 635 4.80 -38.13 -3.52
CA VAL A 635 4.01 -37.27 -2.63
C VAL A 635 3.87 -35.86 -3.21
N GLN A 636 2.81 -35.18 -2.81
CA GLN A 636 2.50 -33.82 -3.18
C GLN A 636 2.43 -32.96 -1.92
N ILE A 637 3.02 -31.76 -1.98
CA ILE A 637 2.93 -30.75 -0.95
C ILE A 637 1.87 -29.73 -1.37
N LEU A 638 0.94 -29.43 -0.47
CA LEU A 638 -0.14 -28.49 -0.68
C LEU A 638 -0.10 -27.39 0.37
N GLN A 639 -0.40 -26.17 -0.07
CA GLN A 639 -0.54 -25.02 0.79
C GLN A 639 -2.02 -24.69 0.90
N GLY A 640 -2.56 -24.86 2.11
CA GLY A 640 -3.94 -24.51 2.44
C GLY A 640 -4.01 -23.26 3.30
N ARG A 641 -5.22 -22.92 3.75
CA ARG A 641 -5.42 -21.79 4.64
C ARG A 641 -4.82 -22.09 6.01
N LYS A 642 -3.67 -21.47 6.30
CA LYS A 642 -2.90 -21.66 7.54
C LYS A 642 -2.44 -23.10 7.81
N ILE A 643 -2.21 -23.87 6.73
CA ILE A 643 -1.71 -25.25 6.80
C ILE A 643 -0.70 -25.54 5.67
N ILE A 644 0.22 -26.48 5.92
CA ILE A 644 0.97 -27.20 4.89
C ILE A 644 0.60 -28.67 4.99
N GLU A 645 0.11 -29.24 3.92
CA GLU A 645 -0.28 -30.64 3.83
C GLU A 645 0.67 -31.41 2.93
N VAL A 646 1.08 -32.61 3.35
CA VAL A 646 1.79 -33.58 2.50
C VAL A 646 0.95 -34.82 2.37
N ARG A 647 0.69 -35.26 1.14
CA ARG A 647 -0.13 -36.45 0.83
C ARG A 647 0.41 -37.20 -0.39
N ASN A 648 -0.12 -38.38 -0.68
CA ASN A 648 0.25 -39.15 -1.87
C ASN A 648 -0.13 -38.41 -3.16
N ALA A 649 0.75 -38.46 -4.18
CA ALA A 649 0.50 -37.84 -5.47
C ALA A 649 -0.64 -38.53 -6.26
N GLY A 650 -1.38 -37.72 -7.03
CA GLY A 650 -2.46 -38.22 -7.88
C GLY A 650 -3.70 -38.73 -7.14
N VAL A 651 -3.91 -38.30 -5.89
CA VAL A 651 -5.19 -38.42 -5.19
C VAL A 651 -5.70 -37.00 -4.94
N THR A 652 -6.74 -36.62 -5.67
CA THR A 652 -7.39 -35.31 -5.54
C THR A 652 -8.89 -35.51 -5.38
N LYS A 653 -9.57 -34.53 -4.76
CA LYS A 653 -11.04 -34.50 -4.67
C LYS A 653 -11.66 -34.67 -6.06
N GLY A 654 -11.11 -33.97 -7.05
CA GLY A 654 -11.57 -34.03 -8.44
C GLY A 654 -11.48 -35.42 -9.07
N ASN A 655 -10.29 -36.02 -9.10
CA ASN A 655 -10.07 -37.32 -9.75
C ASN A 655 -10.93 -38.43 -9.13
N VAL A 656 -11.02 -38.45 -7.79
CA VAL A 656 -11.77 -39.48 -7.06
C VAL A 656 -13.26 -39.37 -7.35
N VAL A 657 -13.81 -38.15 -7.32
CA VAL A 657 -15.23 -37.95 -7.60
C VAL A 657 -15.55 -38.26 -9.06
N GLN A 658 -14.74 -37.83 -10.01
CA GLN A 658 -14.99 -38.09 -11.43
C GLN A 658 -14.97 -39.59 -11.77
N GLU A 659 -14.09 -40.37 -11.15
CA GLU A 659 -14.01 -41.81 -11.37
C GLU A 659 -15.14 -42.58 -10.68
N LEU A 660 -15.54 -42.17 -9.47
CA LEU A 660 -16.63 -42.82 -8.73
C LEU A 660 -18.02 -42.40 -9.21
N PHE A 661 -18.17 -41.17 -9.71
CA PHE A 661 -19.41 -40.52 -10.12
C PHE A 661 -19.19 -39.78 -11.45
N PRO A 662 -19.19 -40.48 -12.60
CA PRO A 662 -19.00 -39.86 -13.90
C PRO A 662 -20.04 -38.75 -14.15
N PHE A 663 -19.58 -37.53 -14.40
CA PHE A 663 -20.48 -36.36 -14.51
C PHE A 663 -21.50 -36.48 -15.66
N SER A 664 -21.22 -37.30 -16.68
CA SER A 664 -22.13 -37.62 -17.78
C SER A 664 -23.41 -38.34 -17.33
N ASP A 665 -23.42 -38.89 -16.11
CA ASP A 665 -24.57 -39.61 -15.55
C ASP A 665 -25.55 -38.68 -14.84
N TYR A 666 -25.35 -37.36 -14.85
CA TYR A 666 -26.19 -36.42 -14.12
C TYR A 666 -26.60 -35.25 -15.00
N ASP A 667 -27.87 -34.87 -14.88
CA ASP A 667 -28.44 -33.72 -15.58
C ASP A 667 -28.10 -32.41 -14.83
N PHE A 668 -27.86 -32.53 -13.52
CA PHE A 668 -27.45 -31.44 -12.65
C PHE A 668 -26.28 -31.87 -11.77
N VAL A 669 -25.18 -31.12 -11.84
CA VAL A 669 -24.02 -31.28 -10.96
C VAL A 669 -23.78 -29.95 -10.26
N LEU A 670 -23.75 -29.96 -8.93
CA LEU A 670 -23.35 -28.81 -8.13
C LEU A 670 -22.19 -29.18 -7.21
N SER A 671 -21.18 -28.33 -7.17
CA SER A 671 -20.03 -28.46 -6.28
C SER A 671 -19.86 -27.21 -5.42
N MET A 672 -19.62 -27.41 -4.12
CA MET A 672 -19.32 -26.34 -3.16
C MET A 672 -18.04 -26.64 -2.39
N GLY A 673 -17.17 -25.65 -2.25
CA GLY A 673 -15.89 -25.78 -1.55
C GLY A 673 -15.31 -24.43 -1.11
N ASP A 674 -14.39 -24.41 -0.15
CA ASP A 674 -13.86 -23.21 0.51
C ASP A 674 -12.32 -23.10 0.53
N ASP A 675 -11.60 -24.16 0.15
CA ASP A 675 -10.13 -24.23 0.21
C ASP A 675 -9.46 -24.43 -1.16
N THR A 676 -8.12 -24.37 -1.20
CA THR A 676 -7.35 -24.50 -2.45
C THR A 676 -7.46 -25.89 -3.08
N THR A 677 -7.85 -26.92 -2.32
CA THR A 677 -8.01 -28.30 -2.83
C THR A 677 -9.32 -28.49 -3.60
N ASP A 678 -10.33 -27.64 -3.36
CA ASP A 678 -11.58 -27.63 -4.12
C ASP A 678 -11.41 -27.04 -5.53
N GLU A 679 -10.40 -26.18 -5.73
CA GLU A 679 -10.12 -25.57 -7.03
C GLU A 679 -9.78 -26.62 -8.10
N ASP A 680 -9.13 -27.72 -7.72
CA ASP A 680 -8.87 -28.86 -8.61
C ASP A 680 -10.19 -29.51 -9.07
N LEU A 681 -11.17 -29.62 -8.18
CA LEU A 681 -12.51 -30.11 -8.53
C LEU A 681 -13.22 -29.11 -9.46
N PHE A 682 -13.16 -27.81 -9.18
CA PHE A 682 -13.80 -26.80 -10.02
C PHE A 682 -13.28 -26.78 -11.46
N ARG A 683 -11.99 -27.07 -11.67
CA ARG A 683 -11.38 -27.11 -13.00
C ARG A 683 -11.86 -28.26 -13.88
N ILE A 684 -12.22 -29.40 -13.30
CA ILE A 684 -12.62 -30.60 -14.05
C ILE A 684 -14.13 -30.71 -14.23
N LEU A 685 -14.92 -29.87 -13.56
CA LEU A 685 -16.36 -29.85 -13.70
C LEU A 685 -16.76 -29.46 -15.13
N PRO A 686 -17.81 -30.08 -15.69
CA PRO A 686 -18.26 -29.76 -17.03
C PRO A 686 -18.84 -28.34 -17.10
N GLU A 687 -18.88 -27.77 -18.30
CA GLU A 687 -19.32 -26.39 -18.51
C GLU A 687 -20.78 -26.15 -18.11
N ASN A 688 -21.62 -27.17 -17.99
CA ASN A 688 -22.99 -27.06 -17.50
C ASN A 688 -23.13 -27.21 -15.97
N ALA A 689 -22.08 -27.61 -15.25
CA ALA A 689 -22.12 -27.77 -13.80
C ALA A 689 -22.15 -26.43 -13.06
N VAL A 690 -22.71 -26.42 -11.86
CA VAL A 690 -22.71 -25.28 -10.95
C VAL A 690 -21.54 -25.45 -9.98
N SER A 691 -20.57 -24.53 -9.99
CA SER A 691 -19.46 -24.52 -9.02
C SER A 691 -19.51 -23.26 -8.17
N ILE A 692 -19.42 -23.44 -6.85
CA ILE A 692 -19.58 -22.37 -5.87
C ILE A 692 -18.44 -22.43 -4.87
N ARG A 693 -17.72 -21.32 -4.80
CA ARG A 693 -16.70 -21.06 -3.79
C ARG A 693 -17.33 -20.41 -2.56
N VAL A 694 -17.08 -20.96 -1.38
CA VAL A 694 -17.47 -20.36 -0.11
C VAL A 694 -16.36 -19.43 0.37
N GLY A 695 -16.71 -18.17 0.60
CA GLY A 695 -15.78 -17.08 0.85
C GLY A 695 -15.48 -16.26 -0.40
N LEU A 696 -15.31 -14.95 -0.23
CA LEU A 696 -15.09 -14.02 -1.34
C LEU A 696 -13.62 -13.99 -1.75
N THR A 697 -13.23 -14.87 -2.68
CA THR A 697 -11.87 -14.97 -3.22
C THR A 697 -11.90 -15.13 -4.73
N ASN A 698 -10.75 -14.89 -5.39
CA ASN A 698 -10.61 -15.35 -6.77
C ASN A 698 -10.58 -16.89 -6.78
N THR A 699 -11.23 -17.49 -7.77
CA THR A 699 -11.55 -18.93 -7.82
C THR A 699 -11.85 -19.36 -9.27
N PHE A 700 -11.63 -20.63 -9.58
CA PHE A 700 -12.12 -21.31 -10.79
C PHE A 700 -13.61 -21.67 -10.70
N ALA A 701 -14.22 -21.58 -9.51
CA ALA A 701 -15.66 -21.67 -9.37
C ALA A 701 -16.35 -20.56 -10.18
N LYS A 702 -17.52 -20.88 -10.73
CA LYS A 702 -18.35 -19.92 -11.44
C LYS A 702 -18.87 -18.83 -10.52
N TRP A 703 -19.17 -19.20 -9.28
CA TRP A 703 -19.76 -18.30 -8.30
C TRP A 703 -19.04 -18.33 -6.96
N ASN A 704 -19.17 -17.25 -6.19
CA ASN A 704 -18.76 -17.09 -4.80
C ASN A 704 -20.01 -16.84 -3.95
N VAL A 705 -20.06 -17.43 -2.75
CA VAL A 705 -20.98 -17.05 -1.67
C VAL A 705 -20.18 -16.46 -0.52
N VAL A 706 -20.80 -15.56 0.25
CA VAL A 706 -20.09 -14.75 1.26
C VAL A 706 -19.48 -15.61 2.36
N ASP A 707 -20.22 -16.60 2.84
CA ASP A 707 -19.83 -17.46 3.96
C ASP A 707 -20.58 -18.81 3.96
N THR A 708 -20.26 -19.63 4.96
CA THR A 708 -20.92 -20.92 5.22
C THR A 708 -22.44 -20.78 5.36
N GLN A 709 -22.96 -19.69 5.95
CA GLN A 709 -24.40 -19.52 6.15
C GLN A 709 -25.12 -19.28 4.81
N ALA A 710 -24.55 -18.46 3.94
CA ALA A 710 -25.05 -18.26 2.58
C ALA A 710 -25.03 -19.58 1.78
N ALA A 711 -23.99 -20.40 1.96
CA ALA A 711 -23.93 -21.73 1.36
C ALA A 711 -25.06 -22.65 1.86
N LEU A 712 -25.29 -22.71 3.17
CA LEU A 712 -26.36 -23.50 3.77
C LEU A 712 -27.75 -23.02 3.36
N HIS A 713 -27.95 -21.71 3.23
CA HIS A 713 -29.21 -21.13 2.77
C HIS A 713 -29.52 -21.53 1.32
N LEU A 714 -28.51 -21.54 0.44
CA LEU A 714 -28.66 -22.06 -0.92
C LEU A 714 -29.10 -23.53 -0.90
N LEU A 715 -28.43 -24.37 -0.12
CA LEU A 715 -28.76 -25.80 -0.02
C LEU A 715 -30.15 -26.03 0.57
N ALA A 716 -30.56 -25.25 1.57
CA ALA A 716 -31.90 -25.27 2.14
C ALA A 716 -32.97 -24.93 1.10
N SER A 717 -32.68 -24.00 0.19
CA SER A 717 -33.63 -23.61 -0.87
C SER A 717 -33.99 -24.75 -1.84
N PHE A 718 -33.22 -25.84 -1.89
CA PHE A 718 -33.53 -27.02 -2.72
C PHE A 718 -34.53 -27.98 -2.08
N VAL A 719 -34.71 -27.90 -0.75
CA VAL A 719 -35.65 -28.75 0.00
C VAL A 719 -36.94 -28.02 0.39
N ASP A 720 -36.98 -26.70 0.21
CA ASP A 720 -38.15 -25.82 0.34
C ASP A 720 -38.91 -25.70 -1.00
#